data_AF-A0AAV5ZIX8-F1
#
_entry.id   AF-A0AAV5ZIX8-F1
#
_cell.length_a   1.000
_cell.length_b   1.000
_cell.length_c   1.000
_cell.angle_alpha   90.00
_cell.angle_beta   90.00
_cell.angle_gamma   90.00
#
_symmetry.space_group_name_H-M   'P 1'
#
loop_
_entity.id
_entity.type
_entity.pdbx_description
1 polymer ?
#
loop_
_entity_poly.entity_id
_entity_poly.type
_entity_poly.pdbx_seq_one_letter_code
_entity_poly.pdbx_strand_id
1 'polypeptide(L)'
;MPDNEQAQSPGLKSDVWDYVRRRNELDREIQEKFAKPVTVMFTDIKGSTTFFDMRGDLEGVTMLQRHNDLVVPPIEDSGGRVLQRLGDGLLAVFPSPTVGVKAGIEIQKRLHEYNSKSPEREQIHVRVGLHAGLAMVEENNVFGDAVNTAARVQTLAEPGQILVSESIYKEAVKDLGADLFLPVGPAALKGKLEKVVVLEVVWSPEQARLRAAVQTDDKARRVLHVDVSRTGGRLKVASREMAGLEEATVREVEETAYDEAAVGQTVQRIEAILGGADRDNRISKQNLDDLGGLGRLLAEQLLPSNARARLAQSTAAELVLTLDDQLPRIPWELLHDGREFVCLRFGIGRVVGSAKQLAASKPREGKGPLKIAVITDPQGTLPDAHREGTQLGTHLGDRPEYQAVVNDRRVNRAEFIAQFGTSDIVHLAGEAKYGETGFALGDGVISATDLARLPSNATVPRLLFFTAAEAATPGRNPHDEKTVFGVATAIISGGVKHFVGSLRAVDGAGGFQFAHEFYRELAGGHSIGIAMREARREAARKHGKTSLTWASYVLYGDPTARYFTAPVSAAPAAPVSGAAVLDRKRLMTLLGGGAAVAVVAGALYFTVGGAGGKTRIEAAYRHLEGGRLAEASREFEGAVSARPAEAYEGLALVALRQNDPGAAQKFCGEVQKLGASRPGCVLVQGDAIAMQGDLPKAAAAYESVVAYAGLPGVPKSIAFSRLGRISAEQGHTDQAQAAYQKAQQADPNSAEAVANMGALLRKQGRYAEASQVLEKAAALSPNDPMVQTLLKDAHDAAGSSQDAEKQKRVDALVSELAGKFKRGEVVKPPAGRDDWTSPPLTLTLLGLESRGRMPFREGEYDFLTLKIGQALEGQTRARLVERNVMDKLLAELKLSSSALVDQRTALQLGRVLSARLITVGSVAGGPNEWTVTLRVIETETSQVVASVAQSFPVNQTTAQAADVVAKDLATKLRKTFPLRARVTGGGAGEAVLNVGTGEGAAVGQKILIFREGAGGQREVIGEAEITEVTDKTSRAKLAGDAKPITPGLKALEKM
;
A
#
# COMPACT_ATOMS: atom_id res chain seq x y z
N MET A 1 49.38 42.61 -5.91
CA MET A 1 49.09 43.37 -7.14
C MET A 1 48.97 42.40 -8.30
N PRO A 2 48.09 42.61 -9.29
CA PRO A 2 46.92 43.52 -9.28
C PRO A 2 45.60 42.88 -9.77
N ASP A 3 44.50 43.46 -9.29
CA ASP A 3 43.29 43.92 -9.97
C ASP A 3 42.60 43.07 -11.05
N ASN A 4 41.34 42.71 -10.78
CA ASN A 4 40.25 43.14 -11.66
C ASN A 4 38.89 43.20 -10.92
N GLU A 5 38.48 44.44 -10.57
CA GLU A 5 37.08 44.87 -10.46
C GLU A 5 36.39 44.64 -11.83
N GLN A 6 35.14 44.20 -11.96
CA GLN A 6 33.90 44.95 -11.71
C GLN A 6 32.70 44.04 -12.06
N ALA A 7 31.69 43.96 -11.20
CA ALA A 7 30.25 44.03 -11.53
C ALA A 7 29.41 43.66 -10.29
N GLN A 8 28.93 44.68 -9.58
CA GLN A 8 27.86 44.56 -8.59
C GLN A 8 26.49 44.54 -9.29
N SER A 9 25.58 43.71 -8.77
CA SER A 9 24.13 43.96 -8.79
C SER A 9 23.59 43.75 -7.37
N PRO A 10 22.93 44.75 -6.74
CA PRO A 10 22.45 44.65 -5.36
C PRO A 10 20.97 44.23 -5.25
N GLY A 11 20.64 43.46 -4.21
CA GLY A 11 19.32 43.45 -3.58
C GLY A 11 18.32 42.36 -4.00
N LEU A 12 18.50 41.10 -3.57
CA LEU A 12 17.39 40.12 -3.57
C LEU A 12 17.49 38.98 -2.52
N LYS A 13 18.31 39.11 -1.47
CA LYS A 13 18.55 38.00 -0.51
C LYS A 13 17.94 38.16 0.90
N SER A 14 17.28 39.27 1.23
CA SER A 14 16.72 39.48 2.59
C SER A 14 15.23 39.09 2.76
N ASP A 15 14.36 39.24 1.76
CA ASP A 15 12.89 39.17 1.99
C ASP A 15 12.30 37.77 2.23
N VAL A 16 12.86 36.70 1.64
CA VAL A 16 12.29 35.34 1.77
C VAL A 16 12.48 34.78 3.18
N TRP A 17 13.62 35.08 3.81
CA TRP A 17 13.93 34.60 5.15
C TRP A 17 13.14 35.33 6.23
N ASP A 18 12.80 36.59 6.01
CA ASP A 18 11.94 37.36 6.91
C ASP A 18 10.47 36.91 6.80
N TYR A 19 9.99 36.56 5.60
CA TYR A 19 8.66 35.96 5.41
C TYR A 19 8.54 34.58 6.08
N VAL A 20 9.54 33.71 5.91
CA VAL A 20 9.56 32.38 6.57
C VAL A 20 9.61 32.53 8.09
N ARG A 21 10.38 33.49 8.60
CA ARG A 21 10.42 33.80 10.03
C ARG A 21 9.07 34.30 10.54
N ARG A 22 8.42 35.22 9.81
CA ARG A 22 7.10 35.77 10.17
C ARG A 22 5.98 34.73 10.11
N ARG A 23 6.01 33.83 9.12
CA ARG A 23 5.08 32.69 9.05
C ARG A 23 5.26 31.76 10.25
N ASN A 24 6.49 31.39 10.56
CA ASN A 24 6.78 30.52 11.70
C ASN A 24 6.42 31.18 13.04
N GLU A 25 6.54 32.52 13.16
CA GLU A 25 6.05 33.28 14.31
C GLU A 25 4.52 33.22 14.42
N LEU A 26 3.79 33.44 13.32
CA LEU A 26 2.32 33.37 13.29
C LEU A 26 1.79 31.95 13.57
N ASP A 27 2.41 30.92 12.98
CA ASP A 27 2.07 29.52 13.23
C ASP A 27 2.30 29.17 14.71
N ARG A 28 3.37 29.71 15.32
CA ARG A 28 3.64 29.56 16.75
C ARG A 28 2.61 30.31 17.60
N GLU A 29 2.24 31.54 17.26
CA GLU A 29 1.20 32.30 17.95
C GLU A 29 -0.18 31.64 17.88
N ILE A 30 -0.53 31.03 16.75
CA ILE A 30 -1.79 30.27 16.59
C ILE A 30 -1.77 28.99 17.44
N GLN A 31 -0.65 28.26 17.43
CA GLN A 31 -0.50 27.08 18.29
C GLN A 31 -0.53 27.46 19.79
N GLU A 32 0.14 28.54 20.19
CA GLU A 32 0.16 29.04 21.57
C GLU A 32 -1.23 29.52 22.04
N LYS A 33 -2.05 30.09 21.15
CA LYS A 33 -3.39 30.62 21.52
C LYS A 33 -4.53 29.60 21.44
N PHE A 34 -4.46 28.60 20.55
CA PHE A 34 -5.63 27.75 20.24
C PHE A 34 -5.39 26.24 20.42
N ALA A 35 -4.15 25.77 20.59
CA ALA A 35 -3.90 24.36 20.81
C ALA A 35 -4.04 24.00 22.29
N LYS A 36 -4.78 22.92 22.58
CA LYS A 36 -4.91 22.38 23.93
C LYS A 36 -4.21 21.02 24.01
N PRO A 37 -3.59 20.68 25.17
CA PRO A 37 -3.08 19.34 25.39
C PRO A 37 -4.25 18.36 25.46
N VAL A 38 -4.18 17.29 24.67
CA VAL A 38 -5.17 16.22 24.65
C VAL A 38 -4.50 14.86 24.59
N THR A 39 -5.18 13.86 25.17
CA THR A 39 -4.86 12.45 24.95
C THR A 39 -5.86 11.87 23.96
N VAL A 40 -5.35 11.31 22.87
CA VAL A 40 -6.16 10.71 21.80
C VAL A 40 -5.95 9.20 21.80
N MET A 41 -7.04 8.44 21.70
CA MET A 41 -7.05 6.98 21.56
C MET A 41 -7.73 6.60 20.25
N PHE A 42 -7.14 5.63 19.55
CA PHE A 42 -7.78 4.90 18.47
C PHE A 42 -7.92 3.42 18.83
N THR A 43 -9.04 2.82 18.43
CA THR A 43 -9.27 1.36 18.50
C THR A 43 -9.62 0.82 17.12
N ASP A 44 -9.35 -0.47 16.88
CA ASP A 44 -9.63 -1.18 15.62
C ASP A 44 -9.88 -2.68 15.88
N ILE A 45 -10.85 -3.28 15.19
CA ILE A 45 -11.14 -4.72 15.30
C ILE A 45 -10.32 -5.50 14.25
N LYS A 46 -9.55 -6.51 14.67
CA LYS A 46 -8.86 -7.37 13.71
C LYS A 46 -9.84 -8.27 12.98
N GLY A 47 -9.76 -8.24 11.65
CA GLY A 47 -10.44 -9.19 10.78
C GLY A 47 -11.95 -8.98 10.71
N SER A 48 -12.43 -7.81 11.15
CA SER A 48 -13.82 -7.36 10.99
C SER A 48 -14.28 -7.49 9.55
N THR A 49 -13.52 -6.97 8.57
CA THR A 49 -13.84 -7.04 7.14
C THR A 49 -14.02 -8.48 6.68
N THR A 50 -13.09 -9.37 7.05
CA THR A 50 -13.19 -10.81 6.73
C THR A 50 -14.37 -11.47 7.44
N PHE A 51 -14.73 -11.01 8.65
CA PHE A 51 -15.90 -11.50 9.37
C PHE A 51 -17.20 -11.09 8.67
N PHE A 52 -17.31 -9.83 8.21
CA PHE A 52 -18.42 -9.35 7.38
C PHE A 52 -18.54 -10.16 6.07
N ASP A 53 -17.41 -10.38 5.38
CA ASP A 53 -17.37 -11.14 4.12
C ASP A 53 -17.84 -12.60 4.27
N MET A 54 -17.50 -13.25 5.40
CA MET A 54 -17.81 -14.67 5.64
C MET A 54 -19.20 -14.91 6.25
N ARG A 55 -19.74 -13.96 7.01
CA ARG A 55 -20.95 -14.15 7.82
C ARG A 55 -22.14 -13.29 7.38
N GLY A 56 -21.91 -12.31 6.51
CA GLY A 56 -22.93 -11.38 6.04
C GLY A 56 -23.23 -10.23 7.01
N ASP A 57 -23.93 -9.22 6.50
CA ASP A 57 -24.09 -7.91 7.15
C ASP A 57 -24.79 -7.97 8.51
N LEU A 58 -25.76 -8.86 8.69
CA LEU A 58 -26.52 -8.95 9.94
C LEU A 58 -25.65 -9.46 11.11
N GLU A 59 -24.85 -10.50 10.87
CA GLU A 59 -23.90 -11.01 11.88
C GLU A 59 -22.76 -10.02 12.12
N GLY A 60 -22.29 -9.33 11.07
CA GLY A 60 -21.28 -8.28 11.19
C GLY A 60 -21.76 -7.07 12.01
N VAL A 61 -22.98 -6.57 11.77
CA VAL A 61 -23.60 -5.50 12.57
C VAL A 61 -23.76 -5.94 14.04
N THR A 62 -24.12 -7.20 14.28
CA THR A 62 -24.22 -7.76 15.63
C THR A 62 -22.86 -7.79 16.33
N MET A 63 -21.78 -8.14 15.61
CA MET A 63 -20.42 -8.10 16.13
C MET A 63 -19.97 -6.67 16.45
N LEU A 64 -20.28 -5.68 15.59
CA LEU A 64 -19.98 -4.27 15.86
C LEU A 64 -20.75 -3.70 17.06
N GLN A 65 -22.02 -4.10 17.23
CA GLN A 65 -22.78 -3.74 18.42
C GLN A 65 -22.13 -4.32 19.68
N ARG A 66 -21.82 -5.62 19.69
CA ARG A 66 -21.11 -6.27 20.81
C ARG A 66 -19.76 -5.62 21.10
N HIS A 67 -19.00 -5.27 20.07
CA HIS A 67 -17.77 -4.50 20.25
C HIS A 67 -18.05 -3.18 20.98
N ASN A 68 -19.01 -2.38 20.50
CA ASN A 68 -19.30 -1.09 21.10
C ASN A 68 -19.78 -1.22 22.55
N ASP A 69 -20.59 -2.23 22.86
CA ASP A 69 -21.05 -2.53 24.22
C ASP A 69 -19.88 -2.87 25.17
N LEU A 70 -18.78 -3.44 24.64
CA LEU A 70 -17.59 -3.78 25.40
C LEU A 70 -16.58 -2.63 25.50
N VAL A 71 -16.48 -1.79 24.46
CA VAL A 71 -15.39 -0.81 24.31
C VAL A 71 -15.80 0.62 24.69
N VAL A 72 -17.06 1.03 24.46
CA VAL A 72 -17.53 2.41 24.76
C VAL A 72 -17.63 2.69 26.26
N PRO A 73 -18.22 1.82 27.11
CA PRO A 73 -18.39 2.16 28.52
C PRO A 73 -17.06 2.42 29.27
N PRO A 74 -15.98 1.62 29.11
CA PRO A 74 -14.69 1.93 29.74
C PRO A 74 -14.13 3.32 29.40
N ILE A 75 -14.43 3.83 28.20
CA ILE A 75 -14.01 5.16 27.73
C ILE A 75 -14.81 6.23 28.48
N GLU A 76 -16.14 6.10 28.53
CA GLU A 76 -17.04 7.06 29.16
C GLU A 76 -16.94 7.05 30.70
N ASP A 77 -16.83 5.86 31.31
CA ASP A 77 -16.65 5.66 32.76
C ASP A 77 -15.35 6.32 33.25
N SER A 78 -14.34 6.36 32.39
CA SER A 78 -13.07 7.04 32.66
C SER A 78 -13.14 8.55 32.41
N GLY A 79 -14.30 9.13 32.08
CA GLY A 79 -14.42 10.54 31.72
C GLY A 79 -13.79 10.89 30.36
N GLY A 80 -13.53 9.89 29.54
CA GLY A 80 -13.20 10.07 28.13
C GLY A 80 -14.46 10.27 27.29
N ARG A 81 -14.28 10.75 26.07
CA ARG A 81 -15.38 10.99 25.14
C ARG A 81 -15.09 10.37 23.78
N VAL A 82 -15.99 9.52 23.31
CA VAL A 82 -15.96 9.01 21.93
C VAL A 82 -16.40 10.14 21.00
N LEU A 83 -15.48 10.63 20.17
CA LEU A 83 -15.76 11.71 19.22
C LEU A 83 -16.30 11.18 17.91
N GLN A 84 -15.79 10.05 17.45
CA GLN A 84 -16.17 9.48 16.16
C GLN A 84 -16.10 7.96 16.18
N ARG A 85 -17.07 7.32 15.50
CA ARG A 85 -17.06 5.89 15.17
C ARG A 85 -16.56 5.75 13.73
N LEU A 86 -15.50 4.96 13.53
CA LEU A 86 -14.77 4.82 12.28
C LEU A 86 -14.96 3.39 11.75
N GLY A 87 -16.16 3.05 11.29
CA GLY A 87 -16.48 1.69 10.88
C GLY A 87 -16.38 0.73 12.06
N ASP A 88 -15.34 -0.09 12.07
CA ASP A 88 -14.98 -1.08 13.10
C ASP A 88 -13.98 -0.55 14.15
N GLY A 89 -13.62 0.73 14.09
CA GLY A 89 -12.76 1.42 15.06
C GLY A 89 -13.42 2.61 15.77
N LEU A 90 -12.80 3.11 16.84
CA LEU A 90 -13.26 4.27 17.59
C LEU A 90 -12.17 5.33 17.72
N LEU A 91 -12.55 6.60 17.67
CA LEU A 91 -11.73 7.75 18.06
C LEU A 91 -12.27 8.32 19.38
N ALA A 92 -11.45 8.27 20.42
CA ALA A 92 -11.78 8.82 21.73
C ALA A 92 -10.73 9.82 22.21
N VAL A 93 -11.17 10.79 23.01
CA VAL A 93 -10.28 11.75 23.68
C VAL A 93 -10.43 11.67 25.18
N PHE A 94 -9.33 11.89 25.88
CA PHE A 94 -9.25 11.84 27.33
C PHE A 94 -8.63 13.14 27.88
N PRO A 95 -9.05 13.53 29.10
CA PRO A 95 -8.51 14.72 29.76
C PRO A 95 -7.05 14.54 30.23
N SER A 96 -6.57 13.30 30.38
CA SER A 96 -5.18 13.03 30.72
C SER A 96 -4.68 11.67 30.21
N PRO A 97 -3.34 11.50 30.05
CA PRO A 97 -2.72 10.25 29.65
C PRO A 97 -3.05 9.08 30.56
N THR A 98 -2.97 9.29 31.89
CA THR A 98 -3.22 8.27 32.92
C THR A 98 -4.59 7.63 32.74
N VAL A 99 -5.60 8.45 32.49
CA VAL A 99 -6.99 8.03 32.41
C VAL A 99 -7.27 7.31 31.08
N GLY A 100 -6.68 7.79 29.98
CA GLY A 100 -6.73 7.07 28.69
C GLY A 100 -6.11 5.68 28.77
N VAL A 101 -4.97 5.53 29.45
CA VAL A 101 -4.32 4.22 29.63
C VAL A 101 -5.20 3.27 30.46
N LYS A 102 -5.81 3.76 31.55
CA LYS A 102 -6.75 2.96 32.36
C LYS A 102 -7.95 2.47 31.53
N ALA A 103 -8.53 3.34 30.71
CA ALA A 103 -9.61 2.96 29.80
C ALA A 103 -9.16 1.88 28.80
N GLY A 104 -7.96 2.02 28.22
CA GLY A 104 -7.39 1.02 27.31
C GLY A 104 -7.21 -0.36 27.96
N ILE A 105 -6.75 -0.39 29.22
CA ILE A 105 -6.59 -1.62 30.01
C ILE A 105 -7.94 -2.29 30.26
N GLU A 106 -8.94 -1.50 30.65
CA GLU A 106 -10.28 -2.01 30.93
C GLU A 106 -10.97 -2.53 29.67
N ILE A 107 -10.80 -1.86 28.52
CA ILE A 107 -11.24 -2.35 27.21
C ILE A 107 -10.72 -3.77 26.96
N GLN A 108 -9.41 -3.98 27.13
CA GLN A 108 -8.80 -5.28 26.85
C GLN A 108 -9.23 -6.36 27.86
N LYS A 109 -9.42 -6.00 29.13
CA LYS A 109 -9.94 -6.93 30.15
C LYS A 109 -11.35 -7.41 29.81
N ARG A 110 -12.26 -6.50 29.43
CA ARG A 110 -13.64 -6.86 29.06
C ARG A 110 -13.68 -7.73 27.81
N LEU A 111 -12.87 -7.41 26.80
CA LEU A 111 -12.74 -8.23 25.59
C LEU A 111 -12.18 -9.62 25.90
N HIS A 112 -11.18 -9.71 26.78
CA HIS A 112 -10.61 -10.99 27.20
C HIS A 112 -11.63 -11.85 27.95
N GLU A 113 -12.38 -11.27 28.89
CA GLU A 113 -13.43 -11.98 29.62
C GLU A 113 -14.51 -12.49 28.66
N TYR A 114 -14.95 -11.64 27.72
CA TYR A 114 -15.89 -12.02 26.67
C TYR A 114 -15.34 -13.19 25.82
N ASN A 115 -14.11 -13.06 25.32
CA ASN A 115 -13.49 -14.06 24.46
C ASN A 115 -13.27 -15.41 25.17
N SER A 116 -12.98 -15.40 26.46
CA SER A 116 -12.79 -16.62 27.27
C SER A 116 -14.06 -17.47 27.40
N LYS A 117 -15.24 -16.84 27.26
CA LYS A 117 -16.56 -17.49 27.35
C LYS A 117 -17.20 -17.72 25.97
N SER A 118 -16.56 -17.23 24.90
CA SER A 118 -17.06 -17.28 23.53
C SER A 118 -16.30 -18.32 22.69
N PRO A 119 -16.98 -19.02 21.77
CA PRO A 119 -16.32 -19.85 20.76
C PRO A 119 -15.31 -19.02 19.94
N GLU A 120 -14.21 -19.63 19.49
CA GLU A 120 -13.11 -18.97 18.74
C GLU A 120 -13.62 -18.09 17.58
N ARG A 121 -14.65 -18.58 16.88
CA ARG A 121 -15.33 -17.90 15.76
C ARG A 121 -16.18 -16.68 16.12
N GLU A 122 -16.40 -16.38 17.40
CA GLU A 122 -17.18 -15.25 17.91
C GLU A 122 -16.32 -14.29 18.75
N GLN A 123 -15.01 -14.56 18.87
CA GLN A 123 -14.11 -13.72 19.65
C GLN A 123 -13.81 -12.40 18.93
N ILE A 124 -13.80 -11.32 19.70
CA ILE A 124 -13.53 -9.96 19.22
C ILE A 124 -12.16 -9.54 19.71
N HIS A 125 -11.24 -9.29 18.77
CA HIS A 125 -9.85 -8.93 19.09
C HIS A 125 -9.59 -7.49 18.65
N VAL A 126 -9.31 -6.60 19.61
CA VAL A 126 -9.13 -5.16 19.37
C VAL A 126 -7.69 -4.74 19.60
N ARG A 127 -7.21 -3.80 18.78
CA ARG A 127 -5.92 -3.12 18.95
C ARG A 127 -6.16 -1.69 19.40
N VAL A 128 -5.33 -1.19 20.30
CA VAL A 128 -5.49 0.14 20.91
C VAL A 128 -4.21 0.93 20.76
N GLY A 129 -4.30 2.20 20.34
CA GLY A 129 -3.17 3.12 20.27
C GLY A 129 -3.48 4.46 20.92
N LEU A 130 -2.57 4.99 21.73
CA LEU A 130 -2.73 6.29 22.40
C LEU A 130 -1.55 7.23 22.14
N HIS A 131 -1.86 8.52 22.05
CA HIS A 131 -0.85 9.58 22.01
C HIS A 131 -1.34 10.85 22.71
N ALA A 132 -0.42 11.52 23.41
CA ALA A 132 -0.66 12.82 24.04
C ALA A 132 0.13 13.90 23.31
N GLY A 133 -0.55 14.99 22.99
CA GLY A 133 0.05 16.11 22.30
C GLY A 133 -0.90 17.30 22.19
N LEU A 134 -0.42 18.36 21.56
CA LEU A 134 -1.22 19.55 21.28
C LEU A 134 -2.14 19.27 20.08
N ALA A 135 -3.43 19.55 20.26
CA ALA A 135 -4.41 19.52 19.19
C ALA A 135 -5.36 20.72 19.28
N MET A 136 -5.94 21.09 18.14
CA MET A 136 -7.06 22.01 18.12
C MET A 136 -8.32 21.21 18.48
N VAL A 137 -8.95 21.60 19.59
CA VAL A 137 -10.12 20.92 20.13
C VAL A 137 -11.34 21.80 19.91
N GLU A 138 -12.29 21.30 19.13
CA GLU A 138 -13.63 21.88 18.96
C GLU A 138 -14.65 21.02 19.72
N GLU A 139 -15.87 21.54 19.93
CA GLU A 139 -16.89 20.87 20.75
C GLU A 139 -17.12 19.42 20.34
N ASN A 140 -17.02 19.03 19.07
CA ASN A 140 -17.24 17.64 18.61
C ASN A 140 -16.12 17.08 17.73
N ASN A 141 -14.95 17.71 17.70
CA ASN A 141 -13.86 17.23 16.86
C ASN A 141 -12.48 17.59 17.40
N VAL A 142 -11.47 16.84 16.97
CA VAL A 142 -10.07 17.07 17.32
C VAL A 142 -9.22 17.01 16.05
N PHE A 143 -8.39 18.03 15.84
CA PHE A 143 -7.53 18.12 14.67
C PHE A 143 -6.09 18.44 15.06
N GLY A 144 -5.14 17.88 14.31
CA GLY A 144 -3.73 18.19 14.46
C GLY A 144 -2.83 16.96 14.50
N ASP A 145 -1.55 17.20 14.74
CA ASP A 145 -0.51 16.16 14.74
C ASP A 145 -0.77 15.05 15.78
N ALA A 146 -1.39 15.40 16.91
CA ALA A 146 -1.69 14.44 17.97
C ALA A 146 -2.63 13.32 17.50
N VAL A 147 -3.64 13.65 16.68
CA VAL A 147 -4.63 12.71 16.15
C VAL A 147 -3.98 11.77 15.14
N ASN A 148 -3.21 12.32 14.21
CA ASN A 148 -2.48 11.54 13.21
C ASN A 148 -1.46 10.60 13.86
N THR A 149 -0.82 11.04 14.94
CA THR A 149 0.14 10.22 15.67
C THR A 149 -0.56 9.09 16.41
N ALA A 150 -1.66 9.35 17.11
CA ALA A 150 -2.44 8.31 17.82
C ALA A 150 -2.94 7.21 16.88
N ALA A 151 -3.52 7.58 15.73
CA ALA A 151 -3.99 6.61 14.73
C ALA A 151 -2.85 5.71 14.24
N ARG A 152 -1.66 6.28 14.02
CA ARG A 152 -0.50 5.52 13.56
C ARG A 152 0.09 4.63 14.65
N VAL A 153 0.09 5.08 15.91
CA VAL A 153 0.46 4.24 17.05
C VAL A 153 -0.48 3.02 17.14
N GLN A 154 -1.79 3.21 16.91
CA GLN A 154 -2.76 2.11 16.86
C GLN A 154 -2.46 1.12 15.72
N THR A 155 -2.09 1.59 14.52
CA THR A 155 -1.76 0.67 13.41
C THR A 155 -0.54 -0.21 13.65
N LEU A 156 0.33 0.16 14.59
CA LEU A 156 1.48 -0.65 15.01
C LEU A 156 1.08 -1.73 16.04
N ALA A 157 -0.09 -1.63 16.65
CA ALA A 157 -0.53 -2.54 17.70
C ALA A 157 -1.04 -3.86 17.10
N GLU A 158 -0.61 -4.96 17.69
CA GLU A 158 -1.18 -6.28 17.49
C GLU A 158 -2.52 -6.41 18.23
N PRO A 159 -3.34 -7.43 17.92
CA PRO A 159 -4.63 -7.63 18.59
C PRO A 159 -4.43 -8.01 20.05
N GLY A 160 -5.26 -7.43 20.92
CA GLY A 160 -5.08 -7.55 22.35
C GLY A 160 -3.92 -6.68 22.86
N GLN A 161 -3.29 -5.84 22.04
CA GLN A 161 -2.19 -4.97 22.45
C GLN A 161 -2.67 -3.52 22.62
N ILE A 162 -2.05 -2.83 23.57
CA ILE A 162 -2.20 -1.39 23.79
C ILE A 162 -0.84 -0.77 23.55
N LEU A 163 -0.71 0.08 22.54
CA LEU A 163 0.50 0.85 22.29
C LEU A 163 0.31 2.32 22.64
N VAL A 164 1.33 2.92 23.23
CA VAL A 164 1.32 4.32 23.65
C VAL A 164 2.60 5.01 23.20
N SER A 165 2.51 6.28 22.80
CA SER A 165 3.71 7.08 22.54
C SER A 165 4.45 7.46 23.82
N GLU A 166 5.72 7.82 23.70
CA GLU A 166 6.55 8.33 24.81
C GLU A 166 5.92 9.48 25.60
N SER A 167 5.16 10.37 24.95
CA SER A 167 4.46 11.47 25.64
C SER A 167 3.41 10.97 26.64
N ILE A 168 2.73 9.86 26.34
CA ILE A 168 1.80 9.22 27.28
C ILE A 168 2.58 8.65 28.47
N TYR A 169 3.69 7.95 28.20
CA TYR A 169 4.52 7.34 29.24
C TYR A 169 5.07 8.39 30.21
N LYS A 170 5.66 9.49 29.71
CA LYS A 170 6.25 10.56 30.54
C LYS A 170 5.30 11.13 31.59
N GLU A 171 4.01 11.15 31.29
CA GLU A 171 2.97 11.64 32.20
C GLU A 171 2.34 10.51 33.03
N ALA A 172 1.90 9.43 32.39
CA ALA A 172 1.13 8.36 33.03
C ALA A 172 1.96 7.45 33.95
N VAL A 173 3.27 7.35 33.73
CA VAL A 173 4.15 6.48 34.53
C VAL A 173 4.15 6.84 36.02
N LYS A 174 3.97 8.13 36.34
CA LYS A 174 3.98 8.64 37.71
C LYS A 174 2.83 8.06 38.54
N ASP A 175 1.68 7.86 37.92
CA ASP A 175 0.46 7.41 38.58
C ASP A 175 0.23 5.90 38.47
N LEU A 176 0.74 5.28 37.40
CA LEU A 176 0.47 3.87 37.05
C LEU A 176 1.64 2.91 37.33
N GLY A 177 2.84 3.46 37.59
CA GLY A 177 4.06 2.69 37.81
C GLY A 177 4.77 2.30 36.50
N ALA A 178 6.10 2.23 36.55
CA ALA A 178 6.94 1.92 35.39
C ALA A 178 6.76 0.49 34.86
N ASP A 179 6.44 -0.47 35.73
CA ASP A 179 6.30 -1.89 35.36
C ASP A 179 5.17 -2.17 34.37
N LEU A 180 4.20 -1.23 34.27
CA LEU A 180 3.08 -1.32 33.35
C LEU A 180 3.47 -1.03 31.90
N PHE A 181 4.57 -0.31 31.68
CA PHE A 181 5.00 0.16 30.37
C PHE A 181 6.26 -0.57 29.90
N LEU A 182 6.14 -1.26 28.78
CA LEU A 182 7.25 -1.98 28.16
C LEU A 182 7.66 -1.25 26.89
N PRO A 183 8.92 -0.81 26.76
CA PRO A 183 9.30 -0.09 25.57
C PRO A 183 9.24 -1.05 24.36
N VAL A 184 8.75 -0.54 23.21
CA VAL A 184 8.72 -1.24 21.90
C VAL A 184 9.77 -0.64 20.96
N GLY A 185 9.99 0.68 21.04
CA GLY A 185 11.13 1.37 20.45
C GLY A 185 10.75 2.50 19.49
N PRO A 186 11.75 3.13 18.85
CA PRO A 186 11.53 4.25 17.95
C PRO A 186 10.91 3.78 16.63
N ALA A 187 9.62 4.08 16.43
CA ALA A 187 8.88 3.78 15.22
C ALA A 187 8.95 4.96 14.23
N ALA A 188 9.29 4.65 12.97
CA ALA A 188 9.20 5.61 11.88
C ALA A 188 7.73 5.73 11.44
N LEU A 189 7.10 6.85 11.74
CA LEU A 189 5.72 7.11 11.33
C LEU A 189 5.72 7.84 9.98
N LYS A 190 4.99 7.30 8.99
CA LYS A 190 4.92 7.86 7.62
C LYS A 190 4.64 9.37 7.62
N GLY A 191 5.58 10.18 7.14
CA GLY A 191 5.41 11.64 7.06
C GLY A 191 5.84 12.42 8.32
N LYS A 192 6.46 11.77 9.32
CA LYS A 192 7.23 12.46 10.37
C LYS A 192 8.73 12.33 10.09
N LEU A 193 9.46 13.43 10.27
CA LEU A 193 10.92 13.48 10.15
C LEU A 193 11.61 12.81 11.35
N GLU A 194 11.00 12.90 12.53
CA GLU A 194 11.49 12.31 13.78
C GLU A 194 10.77 11.01 14.12
N LYS A 195 11.51 10.05 14.68
CA LYS A 195 10.95 8.77 15.12
C LYS A 195 10.19 8.97 16.43
N VAL A 196 9.00 8.39 16.54
CA VAL A 196 8.22 8.41 17.79
C VAL A 196 8.54 7.14 18.56
N VAL A 197 9.01 7.27 19.80
CA VAL A 197 9.21 6.12 20.68
C VAL A 197 7.84 5.61 21.15
N VAL A 198 7.62 4.31 20.98
CA VAL A 198 6.37 3.63 21.33
C VAL A 198 6.65 2.62 22.45
N LEU A 199 5.69 2.50 23.37
CA LEU A 199 5.69 1.55 24.48
C LEU A 199 4.39 0.74 24.46
N GLU A 200 4.45 -0.51 24.86
CA GLU A 200 3.31 -1.39 25.11
C GLU A 200 2.86 -1.25 26.57
N VAL A 201 1.55 -1.23 26.79
CA VAL A 201 0.95 -1.27 28.13
C VAL A 201 0.52 -2.70 28.43
N VAL A 202 1.07 -3.28 29.50
CA VAL A 202 0.77 -4.65 29.94
C VAL A 202 -0.51 -4.65 30.76
N TRP A 203 -1.55 -5.37 30.32
CA TRP A 203 -2.86 -5.33 30.97
C TRP A 203 -3.34 -6.67 31.55
N SER A 204 -2.64 -7.79 31.29
CA SER A 204 -2.98 -9.10 31.85
C SER A 204 -1.77 -9.83 32.48
N PRO A 205 -1.98 -10.66 33.53
CA PRO A 205 -0.92 -11.52 34.10
C PRO A 205 -0.37 -12.55 33.12
N GLU A 206 -1.17 -12.99 32.14
CA GLU A 206 -0.74 -13.90 31.07
C GLU A 206 0.17 -13.20 30.06
N GLN A 207 -0.14 -11.96 29.65
CA GLN A 207 0.77 -11.12 28.88
C GLN A 207 2.03 -10.81 29.67
N ALA A 208 1.92 -10.51 30.96
CA ALA A 208 3.07 -10.31 31.83
C ALA A 208 3.93 -11.58 31.95
N ARG A 209 3.35 -12.79 31.91
CA ARG A 209 4.09 -14.07 31.91
C ARG A 209 4.70 -14.42 30.55
N LEU A 210 3.95 -14.30 29.45
CA LEU A 210 4.43 -14.49 28.08
C LEU A 210 5.54 -13.49 27.73
N ARG A 211 5.37 -12.23 28.17
CA ARG A 211 6.39 -11.20 28.03
C ARG A 211 7.48 -11.34 29.07
N ALA A 212 7.24 -11.78 30.30
CA ALA A 212 8.33 -12.10 31.23
C ALA A 212 9.22 -13.20 30.66
N ALA A 213 8.66 -14.23 30.02
CA ALA A 213 9.43 -15.27 29.34
C ALA A 213 10.27 -14.73 28.15
N VAL A 214 9.81 -13.66 27.47
CA VAL A 214 10.52 -12.97 26.38
C VAL A 214 11.45 -11.85 26.90
N GLN A 215 11.11 -11.18 27.99
CA GLN A 215 11.81 -10.03 28.58
C GLN A 215 12.88 -10.42 29.58
N THR A 216 12.77 -11.57 30.25
CA THR A 216 13.90 -12.12 31.01
C THR A 216 15.10 -12.39 30.09
N ASP A 217 14.84 -12.57 28.78
CA ASP A 217 15.87 -12.74 27.75
C ASP A 217 16.24 -11.39 27.07
N ASP A 218 15.28 -10.50 26.74
CA ASP A 218 15.57 -9.24 26.03
C ASP A 218 15.96 -8.02 26.91
N LYS A 219 15.51 -7.89 28.17
CA LYS A 219 15.97 -6.79 29.08
C LYS A 219 17.40 -7.01 29.58
N ALA A 220 17.89 -8.26 29.54
CA ALA A 220 19.28 -8.60 29.89
C ALA A 220 20.23 -8.56 28.67
N ARG A 221 19.70 -8.63 27.44
CA ARG A 221 20.50 -8.68 26.22
C ARG A 221 20.98 -7.28 25.83
N ARG A 222 22.28 -7.10 25.95
CA ARG A 222 22.97 -5.94 25.39
C ARG A 222 23.21 -6.16 23.89
N VAL A 223 22.99 -5.12 23.10
CA VAL A 223 23.31 -5.07 21.67
C VAL A 223 24.30 -3.93 21.45
N LEU A 224 25.44 -4.23 20.86
CA LEU A 224 26.44 -3.22 20.53
C LEU A 224 26.12 -2.65 19.14
N HIS A 225 25.96 -1.34 19.03
CA HIS A 225 25.84 -0.62 17.76
C HIS A 225 27.15 0.07 17.46
N VAL A 226 27.66 -0.11 16.24
CA VAL A 226 28.79 0.65 15.71
C VAL A 226 28.41 1.20 14.35
N ASP A 227 28.30 2.53 14.26
CA ASP A 227 28.07 3.25 13.02
C ASP A 227 29.41 3.75 12.47
N VAL A 228 29.73 3.41 11.24
CA VAL A 228 30.97 3.86 10.57
C VAL A 228 30.60 4.55 9.26
N SER A 229 31.05 5.78 9.10
CA SER A 229 30.86 6.57 7.88
C SER A 229 32.13 7.30 7.47
N ARG A 230 32.46 7.29 6.18
CA ARG A 230 33.58 8.04 5.62
C ARG A 230 33.25 9.52 5.48
N THR A 231 34.16 10.40 5.89
CA THR A 231 34.06 11.86 5.70
C THR A 231 35.44 12.45 5.47
N GLY A 232 35.70 13.00 4.27
CA GLY A 232 36.93 13.76 3.98
C GLY A 232 38.25 13.02 4.27
N GLY A 233 38.37 11.74 3.91
CA GLY A 233 39.58 10.94 4.17
C GLY A 233 39.73 10.44 5.61
N ARG A 234 38.68 10.57 6.43
CA ARG A 234 38.59 10.04 7.79
C ARG A 234 37.39 9.12 7.93
N LEU A 235 37.43 8.23 8.92
CA LEU A 235 36.26 7.47 9.37
C LEU A 235 35.69 8.13 10.62
N LYS A 236 34.42 8.48 10.56
CA LYS A 236 33.62 8.83 11.72
C LYS A 236 32.99 7.56 12.27
N VAL A 237 33.36 7.20 13.49
CA VAL A 237 32.92 6.00 14.19
C VAL A 237 32.08 6.43 15.39
N ALA A 238 30.82 6.01 15.41
CA ALA A 238 29.97 6.14 16.59
C ALA A 238 29.72 4.76 17.19
N SER A 239 29.85 4.60 18.51
CA SER A 239 29.51 3.34 19.16
C SER A 239 28.64 3.54 20.38
N ARG A 240 27.72 2.61 20.64
CA ARG A 240 26.83 2.61 21.82
C ARG A 240 26.34 1.19 22.12
N GLU A 241 26.08 0.90 23.39
CA GLU A 241 25.39 -0.32 23.81
C GLU A 241 23.92 0.00 24.13
N MET A 242 23.03 -0.85 23.64
CA MET A 242 21.60 -0.82 23.92
C MET A 242 21.28 -1.98 24.88
N ALA A 243 20.53 -1.74 25.95
CA ALA A 243 19.93 -2.79 26.77
C ALA A 243 18.41 -2.72 26.61
N GLY A 244 17.84 -3.62 25.79
CA GLY A 244 16.50 -3.43 25.27
C GLY A 244 16.40 -2.13 24.46
N LEU A 245 15.73 -1.12 25.01
CA LEU A 245 15.47 0.16 24.35
C LEU A 245 16.09 1.36 25.05
N GLU A 246 16.78 1.12 26.15
CA GLU A 246 17.57 2.14 26.84
C GLU A 246 19.00 2.12 26.31
N GLU A 247 19.56 3.31 26.06
CA GLU A 247 21.00 3.44 25.80
C GLU A 247 21.74 3.12 27.11
N ALA A 248 22.36 1.94 27.16
CA ALA A 248 23.14 1.50 28.31
C ALA A 248 24.47 2.26 28.42
N THR A 249 24.94 2.83 27.31
CA THR A 249 26.10 3.72 27.26
C THR A 249 25.82 4.95 26.38
N VAL A 250 26.42 6.09 26.74
CA VAL A 250 26.33 7.33 25.95
C VAL A 250 26.91 7.09 24.56
N ARG A 251 26.22 7.56 23.51
CA ARG A 251 26.73 7.52 22.14
C ARG A 251 27.99 8.39 22.01
N GLU A 252 29.13 7.75 21.92
CA GLU A 252 30.40 8.41 21.66
C GLU A 252 30.70 8.40 20.17
N VAL A 253 31.19 9.54 19.68
CA VAL A 253 31.49 9.76 18.27
C VAL A 253 32.94 10.24 18.18
N GLU A 254 33.74 9.53 17.40
CA GLU A 254 35.16 9.77 17.22
C GLU A 254 35.54 9.72 15.74
N GLU A 255 36.65 10.37 15.39
CA GLU A 255 37.18 10.37 14.03
C GLU A 255 38.61 9.83 13.97
N THR A 256 38.83 8.77 13.18
CA THR A 256 40.16 8.22 12.92
C THR A 256 40.58 8.48 11.47
N ALA A 257 41.89 8.56 11.22
CA ALA A 257 42.41 8.68 9.86
C ALA A 257 42.09 7.42 9.06
N TYR A 258 41.76 7.58 7.78
CA TYR A 258 41.45 6.46 6.89
C TYR A 258 42.44 6.40 5.73
N ASP A 259 43.39 5.48 5.82
CA ASP A 259 44.30 5.17 4.73
C ASP A 259 43.73 3.99 3.91
N GLU A 260 43.07 4.34 2.82
CA GLU A 260 42.44 3.37 1.91
C GLU A 260 43.44 2.39 1.29
N ALA A 261 44.68 2.81 1.05
CA ALA A 261 45.70 1.95 0.49
C ALA A 261 46.22 0.94 1.52
N ALA A 262 46.47 1.38 2.76
CA ALA A 262 46.91 0.50 3.84
C ALA A 262 45.82 -0.52 4.24
N VAL A 263 44.56 -0.08 4.31
CA VAL A 263 43.41 -0.96 4.53
C VAL A 263 43.29 -1.96 3.39
N GLY A 264 43.38 -1.50 2.14
CA GLY A 264 43.33 -2.37 0.96
C GLY A 264 44.41 -3.46 0.96
N GLN A 265 45.66 -3.13 1.34
CA GLN A 265 46.74 -4.12 1.47
C GLN A 265 46.47 -5.15 2.56
N THR A 266 45.89 -4.72 3.69
CA THR A 266 45.54 -5.62 4.79
C THR A 266 44.44 -6.60 4.39
N VAL A 267 43.39 -6.09 3.71
CA VAL A 267 42.31 -6.92 3.16
C VAL A 267 42.85 -7.93 2.14
N GLN A 268 43.71 -7.52 1.21
CA GLN A 268 44.32 -8.43 0.23
C GLN A 268 45.12 -9.56 0.87
N ARG A 269 45.82 -9.29 1.99
CA ARG A 269 46.56 -10.33 2.73
C ARG A 269 45.62 -11.31 3.43
N ILE A 270 44.51 -10.82 3.98
CA ILE A 270 43.44 -11.67 4.55
C ILE A 270 42.87 -12.56 3.45
N GLU A 271 42.49 -11.99 2.31
CA GLU A 271 41.98 -12.73 1.15
C GLU A 271 42.97 -13.78 0.65
N ALA A 272 44.27 -13.48 0.61
CA ALA A 272 45.30 -14.44 0.22
C ALA A 272 45.40 -15.64 1.17
N ILE A 273 45.29 -15.40 2.49
CA ILE A 273 45.26 -16.49 3.48
C ILE A 273 44.01 -17.35 3.32
N LEU A 274 42.84 -16.72 3.20
CA LEU A 274 41.58 -17.44 3.00
C LEU A 274 41.63 -18.24 1.69
N GLY A 275 42.12 -17.64 0.61
CA GLY A 275 42.27 -18.25 -0.70
C GLY A 275 43.35 -19.33 -0.79
N GLY A 276 44.20 -19.48 0.23
CA GLY A 276 45.23 -20.52 0.31
C GLY A 276 44.79 -21.78 1.07
N ALA A 277 43.52 -21.90 1.44
CA ALA A 277 42.98 -23.09 2.11
C ALA A 277 42.99 -24.32 1.19
N ASP A 278 43.11 -25.51 1.79
CA ASP A 278 43.07 -26.78 1.06
C ASP A 278 41.64 -27.16 0.61
N ARG A 279 41.51 -28.34 -0.01
CA ARG A 279 40.24 -28.87 -0.52
C ARG A 279 39.20 -29.15 0.57
N ASP A 280 39.64 -29.30 1.81
CA ASP A 280 38.76 -29.46 2.97
C ASP A 280 38.50 -28.11 3.67
N ASN A 281 38.80 -27.01 2.97
CA ASN A 281 38.67 -25.63 3.45
C ASN A 281 39.48 -25.36 4.73
N ARG A 282 40.65 -26.01 4.87
CA ARG A 282 41.53 -25.86 6.05
C ARG A 282 42.77 -25.02 5.74
N ILE A 283 43.22 -24.27 6.74
CA ILE A 283 44.47 -23.50 6.72
C ILE A 283 45.45 -24.03 7.78
N SER A 284 46.75 -23.74 7.57
CA SER A 284 47.78 -24.03 8.57
C SER A 284 47.54 -23.23 9.86
N LYS A 285 48.07 -23.71 10.98
CA LYS A 285 48.02 -22.99 12.25
C LYS A 285 48.72 -21.62 12.16
N GLN A 286 49.84 -21.55 11.44
CA GLN A 286 50.54 -20.28 11.19
C GLN A 286 49.64 -19.28 10.45
N ASN A 287 48.96 -19.72 9.40
CA ASN A 287 48.03 -18.87 8.65
C ASN A 287 46.85 -18.40 9.51
N LEU A 288 46.38 -19.23 10.46
CA LEU A 288 45.33 -18.84 11.41
C LEU A 288 45.82 -17.76 12.38
N ASP A 289 47.05 -17.90 12.89
CA ASP A 289 47.69 -16.91 13.76
C ASP A 289 47.94 -15.59 13.02
N ASP A 290 48.40 -15.68 11.76
CA ASP A 290 48.60 -14.53 10.86
C ASP A 290 47.27 -13.83 10.55
N LEU A 291 46.19 -14.59 10.33
CA LEU A 291 44.84 -14.07 10.12
C LEU A 291 44.36 -13.29 11.37
N GLY A 292 44.61 -13.79 12.57
CA GLY A 292 44.33 -13.07 13.81
C GLY A 292 45.17 -11.79 13.95
N GLY A 293 46.44 -11.82 13.53
CA GLY A 293 47.31 -10.65 13.46
C GLY A 293 46.79 -9.57 12.51
N LEU A 294 46.38 -9.96 11.30
CA LEU A 294 45.79 -9.06 10.32
C LEU A 294 44.44 -8.51 10.79
N GLY A 295 43.61 -9.32 11.45
CA GLY A 295 42.34 -8.88 12.05
C GLY A 295 42.53 -7.80 13.13
N ARG A 296 43.62 -7.87 13.91
CA ARG A 296 44.00 -6.81 14.87
C ARG A 296 44.45 -5.53 14.17
N LEU A 297 45.32 -5.67 13.17
CA LEU A 297 45.80 -4.54 12.37
C LEU A 297 44.65 -3.82 11.66
N LEU A 298 43.69 -4.58 11.12
CA LEU A 298 42.51 -4.03 10.47
C LEU A 298 41.62 -3.29 11.48
N ALA A 299 41.45 -3.82 12.69
CA ALA A 299 40.72 -3.13 13.76
C ALA A 299 41.41 -1.80 14.14
N GLU A 300 42.74 -1.77 14.20
CA GLU A 300 43.53 -0.56 14.46
C GLU A 300 43.37 0.50 13.36
N GLN A 301 43.30 0.09 12.10
CA GLN A 301 43.13 0.99 10.96
C GLN A 301 41.70 1.56 10.86
N LEU A 302 40.70 0.82 11.33
CA LEU A 302 39.28 1.18 11.13
C LEU A 302 38.61 1.80 12.34
N LEU A 303 39.04 1.43 13.55
CA LEU A 303 38.35 1.81 14.79
C LEU A 303 39.27 2.63 15.72
N PRO A 304 38.81 3.79 16.23
CA PRO A 304 39.53 4.55 17.24
C PRO A 304 39.69 3.74 18.53
N SER A 305 40.62 4.16 19.41
CA SER A 305 40.99 3.42 20.62
C SER A 305 39.80 3.13 21.54
N ASN A 306 38.87 4.07 21.71
CA ASN A 306 37.72 3.85 22.60
C ASN A 306 36.70 2.90 21.97
N ALA A 307 36.42 3.02 20.67
CA ALA A 307 35.59 2.05 19.94
C ALA A 307 36.17 0.63 20.01
N ARG A 308 37.50 0.47 19.86
CA ARG A 308 38.18 -0.84 20.04
C ARG A 308 38.06 -1.36 21.46
N ALA A 309 38.30 -0.51 22.45
CA ALA A 309 38.16 -0.88 23.86
C ALA A 309 36.74 -1.35 24.18
N ARG A 310 35.73 -0.62 23.67
CA ARG A 310 34.31 -0.99 23.83
C ARG A 310 33.99 -2.33 23.17
N LEU A 311 34.44 -2.55 21.93
CA LEU A 311 34.29 -3.83 21.24
C LEU A 311 34.89 -4.98 22.05
N ALA A 312 36.10 -4.80 22.59
CA ALA A 312 36.79 -5.81 23.40
C ALA A 312 36.10 -6.08 24.75
N GLN A 313 35.54 -5.04 25.39
CA GLN A 313 34.96 -5.14 26.73
C GLN A 313 33.47 -5.48 26.73
N SER A 314 32.77 -5.30 25.61
CA SER A 314 31.33 -5.51 25.51
C SER A 314 30.94 -6.95 25.84
N THR A 315 29.87 -7.08 26.63
CA THR A 315 29.19 -8.35 26.90
C THR A 315 27.97 -8.56 26.01
N ALA A 316 27.76 -7.69 25.01
CA ALA A 316 26.66 -7.81 24.08
C ALA A 316 26.74 -9.12 23.30
N ALA A 317 25.58 -9.70 23.03
CA ALA A 317 25.51 -10.95 22.28
C ALA A 317 25.53 -10.71 20.76
N GLU A 318 25.11 -9.50 20.34
CA GLU A 318 24.90 -9.11 18.95
C GLU A 318 25.56 -7.75 18.68
N LEU A 319 26.01 -7.58 17.43
CA LEU A 319 26.69 -6.38 16.96
C LEU A 319 26.02 -5.90 15.66
N VAL A 320 25.41 -4.72 15.73
CA VAL A 320 24.82 -4.03 14.57
C VAL A 320 25.87 -3.10 13.98
N LEU A 321 26.34 -3.42 12.77
CA LEU A 321 27.29 -2.58 12.03
C LEU A 321 26.55 -1.76 10.99
N THR A 322 26.39 -0.46 11.25
CA THR A 322 25.86 0.47 10.24
C THR A 322 27.03 1.01 9.42
N LEU A 323 27.03 0.74 8.13
CA LEU A 323 28.11 1.11 7.22
C LEU A 323 27.60 2.03 6.10
N ASP A 324 28.45 2.92 5.62
CA ASP A 324 28.23 3.58 4.33
C ASP A 324 28.29 2.57 3.17
N ASP A 325 28.19 3.03 1.93
CA ASP A 325 28.12 2.18 0.74
C ASP A 325 29.48 1.63 0.26
N GLN A 326 30.60 2.15 0.77
CA GLN A 326 31.95 1.77 0.32
C GLN A 326 32.67 0.85 1.31
N LEU A 327 32.36 0.97 2.60
CA LEU A 327 32.93 0.17 3.69
C LEU A 327 32.45 -1.29 3.83
N PRO A 328 31.32 -1.76 3.25
CA PRO A 328 30.89 -3.15 3.38
C PRO A 328 31.72 -4.15 2.56
N ARG A 329 32.83 -3.72 1.94
CA ARG A 329 33.80 -4.60 1.27
C ARG A 329 34.95 -5.03 2.18
N ILE A 330 34.90 -4.62 3.44
CA ILE A 330 35.90 -4.94 4.44
C ILE A 330 35.37 -6.13 5.25
N PRO A 331 36.21 -7.14 5.58
CA PRO A 331 35.79 -8.33 6.33
C PRO A 331 35.65 -8.01 7.83
N TRP A 332 34.65 -7.22 8.19
CA TRP A 332 34.39 -6.77 9.57
C TRP A 332 34.22 -7.92 10.58
N GLU A 333 33.76 -9.08 10.12
CA GLU A 333 33.59 -10.30 10.91
C GLU A 333 34.94 -10.87 11.38
N LEU A 334 36.00 -10.61 10.62
CA LEU A 334 37.36 -11.07 10.87
C LEU A 334 38.21 -10.06 11.64
N LEU A 335 37.61 -8.94 12.08
CA LEU A 335 38.26 -8.12 13.11
C LEU A 335 38.58 -8.99 14.33
N HIS A 336 39.70 -8.68 14.97
CA HIS A 336 40.17 -9.42 16.12
C HIS A 336 40.42 -8.43 17.27
N ASP A 337 39.75 -8.65 18.40
CA ASP A 337 39.77 -7.71 19.54
C ASP A 337 40.98 -7.89 20.48
N GLY A 338 41.84 -8.85 20.16
CA GLY A 338 43.00 -9.25 20.96
C GLY A 338 42.84 -10.59 21.67
N ARG A 339 41.60 -11.05 21.85
CA ARG A 339 41.25 -12.34 22.45
C ARG A 339 40.69 -13.33 21.43
N GLU A 340 39.80 -12.86 20.56
CA GLU A 340 39.06 -13.68 19.61
C GLU A 340 38.62 -12.89 18.37
N PHE A 341 38.30 -13.60 17.29
CA PHE A 341 37.59 -13.00 16.16
C PHE A 341 36.20 -12.52 16.57
N VAL A 342 35.84 -11.31 16.17
CA VAL A 342 34.61 -10.63 16.59
C VAL A 342 33.36 -11.44 16.21
N CYS A 343 33.34 -12.14 15.06
CA CYS A 343 32.21 -12.98 14.65
C CYS A 343 31.98 -14.25 15.49
N LEU A 344 32.96 -14.68 16.29
CA LEU A 344 32.79 -15.77 17.26
C LEU A 344 32.30 -15.26 18.62
N ARG A 345 32.41 -13.94 18.86
CA ARG A 345 31.90 -13.27 20.06
C ARG A 345 30.49 -12.73 19.88
N PHE A 346 30.20 -12.15 18.71
CA PHE A 346 28.94 -11.45 18.43
C PHE A 346 28.19 -12.06 17.25
N GLY A 347 26.85 -12.02 17.33
CA GLY A 347 25.98 -12.12 16.17
C GLY A 347 26.02 -10.82 15.37
N ILE A 348 26.85 -10.79 14.32
CA ILE A 348 27.09 -9.56 13.53
C ILE A 348 26.10 -9.47 12.37
N GLY A 349 25.49 -8.31 12.17
CA GLY A 349 24.76 -7.97 10.94
C GLY A 349 25.15 -6.61 10.37
N ARG A 350 25.34 -6.56 9.04
CA ARG A 350 25.71 -5.36 8.27
C ARG A 350 24.45 -4.62 7.80
N VAL A 351 24.29 -3.34 8.16
CA VAL A 351 23.21 -2.45 7.71
C VAL A 351 23.79 -1.34 6.84
N VAL A 352 23.48 -1.36 5.54
CA VAL A 352 24.00 -0.36 4.58
C VAL A 352 23.06 0.84 4.49
N GLY A 353 23.59 2.05 4.71
CA GLY A 353 22.78 3.27 4.85
C GLY A 353 21.87 3.63 3.68
N SER A 354 22.31 3.44 2.43
CA SER A 354 21.58 3.82 1.20
C SER A 354 20.40 2.89 0.86
N ALA A 355 20.51 1.59 1.18
CA ALA A 355 19.49 0.59 0.83
C ALA A 355 18.17 0.77 1.62
N LYS A 356 18.19 1.45 2.77
CA LYS A 356 17.02 1.66 3.65
C LYS A 356 15.98 2.64 3.08
N GLN A 357 16.38 3.49 2.12
CA GLN A 357 15.51 4.48 1.46
C GLN A 357 14.90 4.00 0.13
N LEU A 358 15.41 2.92 -0.44
CA LEU A 358 15.15 2.48 -1.83
C LEU A 358 14.25 1.23 -1.95
N ALA A 359 13.76 0.68 -0.85
CA ALA A 359 12.99 -0.58 -0.86
C ALA A 359 11.77 -0.49 -1.80
N ALA A 360 11.89 -1.12 -2.97
CA ALA A 360 10.89 -1.06 -4.04
C ALA A 360 9.71 -2.00 -3.77
N SER A 361 9.93 -3.08 -3.01
CA SER A 361 8.96 -4.17 -2.81
C SER A 361 8.79 -4.51 -1.33
N LYS A 362 7.66 -5.12 -0.97
CA LYS A 362 7.35 -5.48 0.43
C LYS A 362 7.68 -6.96 0.72
N PRO A 363 8.46 -7.25 1.78
CA PRO A 363 8.67 -8.63 2.22
C PRO A 363 7.37 -9.28 2.66
N ARG A 364 7.24 -10.58 2.44
CA ARG A 364 6.04 -11.36 2.79
C ARG A 364 5.73 -11.25 4.28
N GLU A 365 4.45 -10.99 4.58
CA GLU A 365 3.86 -11.08 5.92
C GLU A 365 2.76 -12.15 5.88
N GLY A 366 3.10 -13.37 6.28
CA GLY A 366 2.17 -14.50 6.30
C GLY A 366 1.63 -14.79 7.70
N LYS A 367 0.38 -15.25 7.78
CA LYS A 367 -0.18 -15.96 8.95
C LYS A 367 -0.14 -17.46 8.65
N GLY A 368 0.63 -18.22 9.41
CA GLY A 368 0.85 -19.66 9.25
C GLY A 368 2.32 -20.05 9.45
N PRO A 369 2.66 -21.36 9.42
CA PRO A 369 4.05 -21.81 9.46
C PRO A 369 4.85 -21.19 8.31
N LEU A 370 6.06 -20.71 8.58
CA LEU A 370 6.91 -20.10 7.55
C LEU A 370 7.22 -21.10 6.43
N LYS A 371 7.13 -20.67 5.17
CA LYS A 371 7.53 -21.51 4.04
C LYS A 371 9.02 -21.35 3.76
N ILE A 372 9.78 -22.43 3.94
CA ILE A 372 11.20 -22.50 3.61
C ILE A 372 11.37 -23.27 2.31
N ALA A 373 11.79 -22.61 1.23
CA ALA A 373 12.20 -23.30 0.00
C ALA A 373 13.69 -23.60 0.06
N VAL A 374 14.07 -24.87 -0.06
CA VAL A 374 15.46 -25.32 -0.18
C VAL A 374 15.71 -25.66 -1.64
N ILE A 375 16.35 -24.75 -2.38
CA ILE A 375 16.72 -24.92 -3.78
C ILE A 375 18.18 -25.37 -3.82
N THR A 376 18.41 -26.59 -4.32
CA THR A 376 19.76 -27.17 -4.36
C THR A 376 20.13 -27.66 -5.74
N ASP A 377 21.40 -27.48 -6.10
CA ASP A 377 21.98 -27.82 -7.41
C ASP A 377 21.06 -27.46 -8.59
N PRO A 378 20.69 -26.17 -8.73
CA PRO A 378 19.72 -25.75 -9.74
C PRO A 378 20.21 -26.00 -11.19
N GLN A 379 21.51 -26.28 -11.40
CA GLN A 379 22.07 -26.64 -12.69
C GLN A 379 22.14 -28.15 -12.94
N GLY A 380 22.14 -28.97 -11.88
CA GLY A 380 22.37 -30.41 -11.95
C GLY A 380 23.85 -30.79 -12.14
N THR A 381 24.78 -29.93 -11.70
CA THR A 381 26.23 -30.08 -11.90
C THR A 381 27.01 -30.21 -10.60
N LEU A 382 26.34 -30.10 -9.45
CA LEU A 382 26.93 -30.05 -8.11
C LEU A 382 26.33 -31.15 -7.21
N PRO A 383 26.75 -32.42 -7.37
CA PRO A 383 26.15 -33.56 -6.68
C PRO A 383 26.29 -33.51 -5.14
N ASP A 384 27.34 -32.86 -4.64
CA ASP A 384 27.54 -32.68 -3.19
C ASP A 384 26.55 -31.64 -2.63
N ALA A 385 26.40 -30.50 -3.29
CA ALA A 385 25.39 -29.50 -2.95
C ALA A 385 23.98 -30.09 -2.99
N HIS A 386 23.66 -30.88 -4.04
CA HIS A 386 22.39 -31.60 -4.16
C HIS A 386 22.13 -32.49 -2.93
N ARG A 387 23.10 -33.34 -2.57
CA ARG A 387 22.99 -34.26 -1.43
C ARG A 387 22.74 -33.49 -0.13
N GLU A 388 23.43 -32.39 0.07
CA GLU A 388 23.36 -31.58 1.30
C GLU A 388 22.07 -30.78 1.41
N GLY A 389 21.61 -30.19 0.30
CA GLY A 389 20.32 -29.50 0.26
C GLY A 389 19.17 -30.45 0.55
N THR A 390 19.22 -31.66 -0.01
CA THR A 390 18.23 -32.71 0.26
C THR A 390 18.29 -33.19 1.71
N GLN A 391 19.50 -33.37 2.26
CA GLN A 391 19.67 -33.68 3.68
C GLN A 391 19.15 -32.56 4.57
N LEU A 392 19.45 -31.29 4.27
CA LEU A 392 18.99 -30.14 5.02
C LEU A 392 17.46 -30.07 5.03
N GLY A 393 16.84 -30.19 3.86
CA GLY A 393 15.39 -30.21 3.75
C GLY A 393 14.74 -31.36 4.53
N THR A 394 15.35 -32.54 4.51
CA THR A 394 14.90 -33.70 5.30
C THR A 394 14.99 -33.45 6.81
N HIS A 395 16.08 -32.80 7.28
CA HIS A 395 16.28 -32.48 8.70
C HIS A 395 15.39 -31.33 9.19
N LEU A 396 15.11 -30.36 8.31
CA LEU A 396 14.14 -29.30 8.57
C LEU A 396 12.75 -29.92 8.77
N GLY A 397 12.30 -30.73 7.79
CA GLY A 397 10.99 -31.38 7.80
C GLY A 397 9.82 -30.38 7.92
N ASP A 398 8.61 -30.92 8.09
CA ASP A 398 7.45 -30.11 8.47
C ASP A 398 7.35 -29.98 9.98
N ARG A 399 7.25 -28.75 10.47
CA ARG A 399 7.04 -28.43 11.88
C ARG A 399 5.86 -27.48 12.04
N PRO A 400 5.25 -27.39 13.23
CA PRO A 400 4.22 -26.39 13.51
C PRO A 400 4.66 -24.96 13.17
N GLU A 401 5.95 -24.68 13.27
CA GLU A 401 6.54 -23.36 13.06
C GLU A 401 6.91 -23.05 11.60
N TYR A 402 7.22 -24.07 10.78
CA TYR A 402 7.58 -23.91 9.36
C TYR A 402 7.34 -25.17 8.51
N GLN A 403 7.15 -24.96 7.21
CA GLN A 403 7.07 -26.01 6.18
C GLN A 403 8.26 -25.89 5.24
N ALA A 404 9.05 -26.95 5.12
CA ALA A 404 10.21 -26.99 4.25
C ALA A 404 9.89 -27.72 2.93
N VAL A 405 10.08 -27.04 1.80
CA VAL A 405 9.92 -27.62 0.47
C VAL A 405 11.29 -27.72 -0.18
N VAL A 406 11.71 -28.94 -0.51
CA VAL A 406 12.97 -29.20 -1.20
C VAL A 406 12.75 -29.22 -2.70
N ASN A 407 13.57 -28.48 -3.42
CA ASN A 407 13.68 -28.53 -4.86
C ASN A 407 15.08 -29.01 -5.23
N ASP A 408 15.14 -30.28 -5.61
CA ASP A 408 16.35 -31.05 -5.88
C ASP A 408 16.55 -31.32 -7.40
N ARG A 409 15.70 -30.73 -8.24
CA ARG A 409 15.77 -30.80 -9.70
C ARG A 409 16.37 -29.53 -10.29
N ARG A 410 16.80 -29.61 -11.55
CA ARG A 410 17.23 -28.44 -12.33
C ARG A 410 16.13 -27.36 -12.30
N VAL A 411 16.48 -26.15 -11.88
CA VAL A 411 15.55 -25.02 -11.70
C VAL A 411 15.88 -23.92 -12.71
N ASN A 412 14.91 -23.52 -13.52
CA ASN A 412 15.07 -22.41 -14.46
C ASN A 412 14.71 -21.04 -13.82
N ARG A 413 15.00 -19.94 -14.51
CA ARG A 413 14.78 -18.57 -14.01
C ARG A 413 13.33 -18.28 -13.64
N ALA A 414 12.36 -18.76 -14.42
CA ALA A 414 10.94 -18.57 -14.14
C ALA A 414 10.49 -19.34 -12.89
N GLU A 415 10.95 -20.58 -12.73
CA GLU A 415 10.68 -21.43 -11.56
C GLU A 415 11.34 -20.88 -10.30
N PHE A 416 12.55 -20.33 -10.43
CA PHE A 416 13.22 -19.63 -9.33
C PHE A 416 12.42 -18.41 -8.90
N ILE A 417 12.03 -17.52 -9.83
CA ILE A 417 11.24 -16.31 -9.50
C ILE A 417 9.89 -16.68 -8.86
N ALA A 418 9.24 -17.75 -9.32
CA ALA A 418 8.01 -18.23 -8.70
C ALA A 418 8.22 -18.71 -7.26
N GLN A 419 9.26 -19.50 -6.99
CA GLN A 419 9.59 -19.98 -5.63
C GLN A 419 10.07 -18.87 -4.72
N PHE A 420 10.91 -17.98 -5.24
CA PHE A 420 11.35 -16.76 -4.56
C PHE A 420 10.15 -15.88 -4.18
N GLY A 421 9.21 -15.72 -5.11
CA GLY A 421 7.98 -14.97 -4.91
C GLY A 421 6.98 -15.63 -3.98
N THR A 422 7.06 -16.93 -3.68
CA THR A 422 6.06 -17.69 -2.88
C THR A 422 6.53 -18.18 -1.52
N SER A 423 7.83 -18.08 -1.22
CA SER A 423 8.43 -18.53 0.04
C SER A 423 8.66 -17.40 1.05
N ASP A 424 8.70 -17.72 2.34
CA ASP A 424 9.08 -16.77 3.41
C ASP A 424 10.60 -16.74 3.61
N ILE A 425 11.24 -17.91 3.47
CA ILE A 425 12.69 -18.09 3.52
C ILE A 425 13.10 -18.89 2.28
N VAL A 426 14.18 -18.49 1.62
CA VAL A 426 14.79 -19.25 0.53
C VAL A 426 16.20 -19.64 0.96
N HIS A 427 16.51 -20.93 0.96
CA HIS A 427 17.86 -21.46 1.05
C HIS A 427 18.30 -21.86 -0.36
N LEU A 428 19.38 -21.27 -0.86
CA LEU A 428 19.92 -21.53 -2.19
C LEU A 428 21.33 -22.09 -2.06
N ALA A 429 21.53 -23.34 -2.48
CA ALA A 429 22.83 -23.98 -2.58
C ALA A 429 23.19 -24.19 -4.06
N GLY A 430 24.23 -23.53 -4.56
CA GLY A 430 24.60 -23.62 -5.97
C GLY A 430 25.82 -22.79 -6.38
N GLU A 431 26.12 -22.76 -7.68
CA GLU A 431 27.26 -22.02 -8.22
C GLU A 431 26.95 -20.51 -8.30
N ALA A 432 27.88 -19.66 -7.85
CA ALA A 432 27.83 -18.22 -8.12
C ALA A 432 28.52 -17.89 -9.45
N LYS A 433 27.97 -16.95 -10.24
CA LYS A 433 28.57 -16.51 -11.51
C LYS A 433 29.12 -15.08 -11.40
N TYR A 434 30.42 -14.95 -11.66
CA TYR A 434 31.23 -13.76 -11.41
C TYR A 434 30.99 -12.59 -12.38
N GLY A 435 30.76 -12.87 -13.67
CA GLY A 435 30.69 -11.84 -14.72
C GLY A 435 29.40 -11.00 -14.70
N GLU A 436 28.28 -11.60 -14.29
CA GLU A 436 26.96 -10.95 -14.28
C GLU A 436 26.48 -10.61 -12.86
N THR A 437 27.29 -10.92 -11.82
CA THR A 437 26.91 -10.81 -10.39
C THR A 437 25.57 -11.47 -10.08
N GLY A 438 25.55 -12.80 -10.05
CA GLY A 438 24.30 -13.55 -9.93
C GLY A 438 24.46 -15.04 -9.59
N PHE A 439 23.33 -15.74 -9.55
CA PHE A 439 23.26 -17.17 -9.24
C PHE A 439 23.06 -17.98 -10.52
N ALA A 440 23.80 -19.09 -10.64
CA ALA A 440 23.66 -19.99 -11.77
C ALA A 440 22.39 -20.83 -11.62
N LEU A 441 21.53 -20.80 -12.65
CA LEU A 441 20.31 -21.59 -12.76
C LEU A 441 20.42 -22.51 -13.98
N GLY A 442 19.42 -23.39 -14.15
CA GLY A 442 19.39 -24.36 -15.24
C GLY A 442 19.48 -23.71 -16.62
N ASP A 443 18.89 -22.53 -16.83
CA ASP A 443 18.74 -21.86 -18.12
C ASP A 443 19.57 -20.57 -18.27
N GLY A 444 20.44 -20.26 -17.31
CA GLY A 444 21.26 -19.05 -17.34
C GLY A 444 21.66 -18.56 -15.96
N VAL A 445 21.89 -17.26 -15.83
CA VAL A 445 22.20 -16.61 -14.55
C VAL A 445 21.05 -15.70 -14.17
N ILE A 446 20.68 -15.69 -12.89
CA ILE A 446 19.83 -14.65 -12.33
C ILE A 446 20.71 -13.62 -11.62
N SER A 447 20.81 -12.42 -12.20
CA SER A 447 21.66 -11.36 -11.68
C SER A 447 21.01 -10.62 -10.51
N ALA A 448 21.86 -9.95 -9.72
CA ALA A 448 21.46 -8.97 -8.72
C ALA A 448 20.49 -7.92 -9.31
N THR A 449 20.76 -7.46 -10.53
CA THR A 449 19.90 -6.53 -11.28
C THR A 449 18.53 -7.11 -11.60
N ASP A 450 18.46 -8.41 -11.92
CA ASP A 450 17.20 -9.09 -12.22
C ASP A 450 16.30 -9.20 -10.99
N LEU A 451 16.89 -9.44 -9.82
CA LEU A 451 16.19 -9.45 -8.54
C LEU A 451 15.74 -8.04 -8.12
N ALA A 452 16.55 -7.01 -8.42
CA ALA A 452 16.19 -5.62 -8.15
C ALA A 452 15.12 -5.06 -9.11
N ARG A 453 14.97 -5.65 -10.31
CA ARG A 453 13.95 -5.29 -11.32
C ARG A 453 12.63 -6.05 -11.16
N LEU A 454 12.48 -6.84 -10.10
CA LEU A 454 11.19 -7.40 -9.75
C LEU A 454 10.18 -6.23 -9.57
N PRO A 455 8.93 -6.36 -10.08
CA PRO A 455 7.92 -5.32 -9.96
C PRO A 455 7.76 -4.84 -8.52
N SER A 456 7.49 -3.56 -8.29
CA SER A 456 7.38 -2.96 -6.94
C SER A 456 6.24 -3.54 -6.07
N ASN A 457 5.36 -4.34 -6.65
CA ASN A 457 4.31 -5.09 -5.96
C ASN A 457 4.63 -6.59 -5.77
N ALA A 458 5.80 -7.06 -6.20
CA ALA A 458 6.23 -8.43 -5.99
C ALA A 458 6.44 -8.70 -4.50
N THR A 459 5.93 -9.83 -4.01
CA THR A 459 6.25 -10.32 -2.67
C THR A 459 7.60 -11.00 -2.71
N VAL A 460 8.51 -10.59 -1.82
CA VAL A 460 9.88 -11.13 -1.72
C VAL A 460 10.05 -11.89 -0.39
N PRO A 461 10.99 -12.86 -0.31
CA PRO A 461 11.22 -13.58 0.93
C PRO A 461 11.75 -12.63 2.01
N ARG A 462 11.53 -13.01 3.28
CA ARG A 462 12.06 -12.29 4.44
C ARG A 462 13.55 -12.57 4.64
N LEU A 463 14.01 -13.78 4.28
CA LEU A 463 15.41 -14.21 4.36
C LEU A 463 15.79 -14.95 3.09
N LEU A 464 16.91 -14.57 2.47
CA LEU A 464 17.62 -15.40 1.51
C LEU A 464 18.94 -15.86 2.13
N PHE A 465 19.11 -17.17 2.26
CA PHE A 465 20.36 -17.81 2.66
C PHE A 465 21.01 -18.41 1.42
N PHE A 466 22.20 -17.94 1.05
CA PHE A 466 22.96 -18.43 -0.09
C PHE A 466 24.26 -19.11 0.35
N THR A 467 24.43 -20.35 -0.10
CA THR A 467 25.65 -21.13 0.04
C THR A 467 26.27 -21.35 -1.33
N ALA A 468 27.44 -20.73 -1.57
CA ALA A 468 28.22 -21.02 -2.76
C ALA A 468 28.91 -22.39 -2.63
N ALA A 469 28.65 -23.27 -3.59
CA ALA A 469 29.31 -24.57 -3.68
C ALA A 469 30.46 -24.53 -4.71
N GLU A 470 31.52 -25.28 -4.44
CA GLU A 470 32.69 -25.34 -5.32
C GLU A 470 32.39 -26.20 -6.56
N ALA A 471 32.57 -25.64 -7.76
CA ALA A 471 32.68 -26.45 -8.97
C ALA A 471 34.08 -27.06 -8.98
N ALA A 472 34.20 -28.37 -9.24
CA ALA A 472 35.44 -29.17 -9.17
C ALA A 472 36.55 -28.76 -10.19
N THR A 473 36.96 -27.49 -10.20
CA THR A 473 37.94 -26.90 -11.11
C THR A 473 39.13 -26.41 -10.27
N PRO A 474 40.25 -27.14 -10.24
CA PRO A 474 41.40 -26.77 -9.43
C PRO A 474 42.00 -25.43 -9.86
N GLY A 475 42.28 -24.54 -8.90
CA GLY A 475 43.10 -23.35 -9.13
C GLY A 475 42.34 -22.06 -9.48
N ARG A 476 41.01 -22.05 -9.47
CA ARG A 476 40.23 -20.82 -9.60
C ARG A 476 39.78 -20.38 -8.21
N ASN A 477 40.49 -19.43 -7.60
CA ASN A 477 40.14 -18.89 -6.30
C ASN A 477 38.78 -18.17 -6.42
N PRO A 478 37.68 -18.74 -5.91
CA PRO A 478 36.36 -18.24 -6.21
C PRO A 478 35.96 -17.25 -5.10
N HIS A 479 35.35 -16.14 -5.50
CA HIS A 479 34.70 -15.11 -4.66
C HIS A 479 35.60 -13.94 -4.21
N ASP A 480 35.39 -12.80 -4.88
CA ASP A 480 35.78 -11.47 -4.41
C ASP A 480 34.66 -10.96 -3.48
N GLU A 481 34.98 -10.38 -2.31
CA GLU A 481 34.01 -9.74 -1.40
C GLU A 481 33.15 -8.70 -2.15
N LYS A 482 33.68 -8.14 -3.26
CA LYS A 482 32.95 -7.27 -4.18
C LYS A 482 31.70 -7.92 -4.80
N THR A 483 31.68 -9.23 -5.03
CA THR A 483 30.55 -9.95 -5.63
C THR A 483 29.42 -10.15 -4.62
N VAL A 484 29.74 -10.60 -3.40
CA VAL A 484 28.75 -10.80 -2.32
C VAL A 484 28.08 -9.48 -1.96
N PHE A 485 28.86 -8.40 -1.88
CA PHE A 485 28.34 -7.06 -1.62
C PHE A 485 27.37 -6.57 -2.71
N GLY A 486 27.73 -6.73 -3.99
CA GLY A 486 26.87 -6.32 -5.12
C GLY A 486 25.53 -7.05 -5.11
N VAL A 487 25.56 -8.36 -4.86
CA VAL A 487 24.37 -9.21 -4.74
C VAL A 487 23.55 -8.83 -3.50
N ALA A 488 24.19 -8.68 -2.34
CA ALA A 488 23.52 -8.28 -1.10
C ALA A 488 22.81 -6.92 -1.23
N THR A 489 23.47 -5.93 -1.82
CA THR A 489 22.91 -4.58 -2.00
C THR A 489 21.66 -4.62 -2.87
N ALA A 490 21.68 -5.38 -3.97
CA ALA A 490 20.53 -5.50 -4.85
C ALA A 490 19.36 -6.25 -4.19
N ILE A 491 19.65 -7.30 -3.43
CA ILE A 491 18.64 -8.13 -2.75
C ILE A 491 17.96 -7.35 -1.62
N ILE A 492 18.74 -6.64 -0.80
CA ILE A 492 18.20 -5.78 0.27
C ILE A 492 17.42 -4.60 -0.33
N SER A 493 17.93 -3.96 -1.39
CA SER A 493 17.22 -2.88 -2.10
C SER A 493 15.94 -3.37 -2.79
N GLY A 494 15.90 -4.64 -3.19
CA GLY A 494 14.73 -5.34 -3.71
C GLY A 494 13.68 -5.69 -2.65
N GLY A 495 13.92 -5.38 -1.36
CA GLY A 495 12.94 -5.51 -0.29
C GLY A 495 13.09 -6.75 0.61
N VAL A 496 14.09 -7.60 0.38
CA VAL A 496 14.41 -8.72 1.29
C VAL A 496 14.97 -8.14 2.59
N LYS A 497 14.48 -8.60 3.76
CA LYS A 497 14.90 -8.05 5.06
C LYS A 497 16.33 -8.48 5.45
N HIS A 498 16.67 -9.73 5.14
CA HIS A 498 17.94 -10.33 5.52
C HIS A 498 18.54 -11.18 4.41
N PHE A 499 19.85 -11.04 4.20
CA PHE A 499 20.61 -11.85 3.25
C PHE A 499 21.82 -12.45 3.96
N VAL A 500 21.94 -13.78 3.91
CA VAL A 500 23.15 -14.50 4.34
C VAL A 500 23.84 -14.98 3.08
N GLY A 501 25.11 -14.64 2.89
CA GLY A 501 25.91 -15.07 1.75
C GLY A 501 27.25 -15.61 2.20
N SER A 502 27.82 -16.56 1.45
CA SER A 502 29.17 -17.03 1.68
C SER A 502 30.22 -16.17 0.94
N LEU A 503 31.27 -15.74 1.65
CA LEU A 503 32.45 -15.05 1.13
C LEU A 503 33.30 -15.92 0.23
N ARG A 504 33.16 -17.24 0.34
CA ARG A 504 33.90 -18.24 -0.44
C ARG A 504 33.04 -19.48 -0.67
N ALA A 505 33.52 -20.38 -1.51
CA ALA A 505 32.95 -21.72 -1.60
C ALA A 505 33.20 -22.45 -0.28
N VAL A 506 32.17 -23.09 0.25
CA VAL A 506 32.26 -23.86 1.49
C VAL A 506 32.25 -25.33 1.12
N ASP A 507 33.11 -26.12 1.75
CA ASP A 507 33.04 -27.57 1.65
C ASP A 507 31.66 -28.04 2.08
N GLY A 508 31.13 -29.03 1.38
CA GLY A 508 29.72 -29.30 1.48
C GLY A 508 29.28 -29.85 2.85
N ALA A 509 30.11 -30.67 3.50
CA ALA A 509 29.84 -31.16 4.85
C ALA A 509 29.82 -30.02 5.90
N GLY A 510 30.74 -29.08 5.79
CA GLY A 510 30.81 -27.87 6.61
C GLY A 510 29.64 -26.93 6.35
N GLY A 511 29.27 -26.75 5.08
CA GLY A 511 28.14 -25.91 4.66
C GLY A 511 26.79 -26.44 5.16
N PHE A 512 26.53 -27.74 4.99
CA PHE A 512 25.34 -28.40 5.54
C PHE A 512 25.26 -28.22 7.06
N GLN A 513 26.34 -28.48 7.78
CA GLN A 513 26.32 -28.39 9.23
C GLN A 513 26.08 -26.96 9.70
N PHE A 514 26.72 -25.98 9.06
CA PHE A 514 26.50 -24.57 9.38
C PHE A 514 25.03 -24.19 9.17
N ALA A 515 24.46 -24.54 8.01
CA ALA A 515 23.06 -24.26 7.70
C ALA A 515 22.10 -24.98 8.66
N HIS A 516 22.36 -26.25 8.96
CA HIS A 516 21.56 -27.04 9.90
C HIS A 516 21.54 -26.41 11.29
N GLU A 517 22.71 -26.04 11.82
CA GLU A 517 22.82 -25.38 13.12
C GLU A 517 22.14 -24.01 13.11
N PHE A 518 22.34 -23.22 12.06
CA PHE A 518 21.68 -21.94 11.88
C PHE A 518 20.15 -22.06 11.96
N TYR A 519 19.55 -22.98 11.20
CA TYR A 519 18.09 -23.15 11.22
C TYR A 519 17.58 -23.76 12.53
N ARG A 520 18.37 -24.62 13.19
CA ARG A 520 18.04 -25.15 14.52
C ARG A 520 17.93 -24.03 15.55
N GLU A 521 18.91 -23.14 15.59
CA GLU A 521 18.91 -22.01 16.51
C GLU A 521 17.80 -21.01 16.18
N LEU A 522 17.58 -20.73 14.89
CA LEU A 522 16.50 -19.87 14.44
C LEU A 522 15.15 -20.43 14.90
N ALA A 523 14.89 -21.71 14.65
CA ALA A 523 13.67 -22.41 15.09
C ALA A 523 13.51 -22.47 16.62
N GLY A 524 14.62 -22.44 17.37
CA GLY A 524 14.63 -22.29 18.83
C GLY A 524 14.15 -20.93 19.33
N GLY A 525 13.83 -20.00 18.43
CA GLY A 525 13.38 -18.64 18.76
C GLY A 525 14.52 -17.65 18.99
N HIS A 526 15.77 -18.03 18.69
CA HIS A 526 16.90 -17.10 18.71
C HIS A 526 16.80 -16.10 17.55
N SER A 527 17.46 -14.95 17.72
CA SER A 527 17.60 -13.98 16.64
C SER A 527 18.53 -14.53 15.55
N ILE A 528 18.41 -13.98 14.34
CA ILE A 528 19.24 -14.38 13.21
C ILE A 528 20.74 -14.16 13.48
N GLY A 529 21.10 -13.13 14.24
CA GLY A 529 22.47 -12.87 14.66
C GLY A 529 23.01 -13.94 15.60
N ILE A 530 22.22 -14.34 16.60
CA ILE A 530 22.60 -15.43 17.52
C ILE A 530 22.71 -16.76 16.77
N ALA A 531 21.74 -17.07 15.88
CA ALA A 531 21.80 -18.26 15.05
C ALA A 531 23.08 -18.30 14.20
N MET A 532 23.50 -17.17 13.61
CA MET A 532 24.78 -17.05 12.91
C MET A 532 25.97 -17.30 13.83
N ARG A 533 26.00 -16.68 15.01
CA ARG A 533 27.12 -16.82 15.97
C ARG A 533 27.27 -18.27 16.44
N GLU A 534 26.18 -18.90 16.84
CA GLU A 534 26.22 -20.28 17.34
C GLU A 534 26.58 -21.27 16.22
N ALA A 535 26.09 -21.06 14.99
CA ALA A 535 26.54 -21.84 13.82
C ALA A 535 28.07 -21.73 13.60
N ARG A 536 28.65 -20.53 13.75
CA ARG A 536 30.11 -20.34 13.66
C ARG A 536 30.85 -21.03 14.80
N ARG A 537 30.35 -20.92 16.04
CA ARG A 537 30.95 -21.56 17.22
C ARG A 537 30.94 -23.07 17.10
N GLU A 538 29.83 -23.63 16.65
CA GLU A 538 29.68 -25.06 16.45
C GLU A 538 30.60 -25.57 15.34
N ALA A 539 30.71 -24.83 14.22
CA ALA A 539 31.67 -25.14 13.16
C ALA A 539 33.12 -25.11 13.68
N ALA A 540 33.50 -24.05 14.41
CA ALA A 540 34.84 -23.92 15.00
C ALA A 540 35.14 -24.99 16.05
N ARG A 541 34.13 -25.39 16.85
CA ARG A 541 34.25 -26.42 17.90
C ARG A 541 34.43 -27.81 17.31
N LYS A 542 33.64 -28.17 16.29
CA LYS A 542 33.63 -29.52 15.73
C LYS A 542 34.78 -29.77 14.75
N HIS A 543 35.10 -28.77 13.92
CA HIS A 543 36.11 -28.92 12.87
C HIS A 543 37.44 -28.24 13.19
N GLY A 544 37.52 -27.51 14.31
CA GLY A 544 38.65 -26.67 14.66
C GLY A 544 38.67 -25.36 13.87
N LYS A 545 39.28 -24.32 14.43
CA LYS A 545 39.37 -22.99 13.78
C LYS A 545 40.24 -22.97 12.51
N THR A 546 41.04 -24.00 12.29
CA THR A 546 41.77 -24.18 11.03
C THR A 546 40.82 -24.47 9.87
N SER A 547 39.63 -25.02 10.12
CA SER A 547 38.56 -25.16 9.13
C SER A 547 37.83 -23.83 8.97
N LEU A 548 37.92 -23.19 7.81
CA LEU A 548 37.41 -21.82 7.61
C LEU A 548 35.89 -21.72 7.53
N THR A 549 35.14 -22.81 7.67
CA THR A 549 33.66 -22.84 7.65
C THR A 549 33.03 -21.79 8.59
N TRP A 550 33.63 -21.55 9.77
CA TRP A 550 33.16 -20.54 10.72
C TRP A 550 33.38 -19.08 10.24
N ALA A 551 34.29 -18.85 9.30
CA ALA A 551 34.61 -17.54 8.75
C ALA A 551 33.87 -17.26 7.44
N SER A 552 33.28 -18.29 6.81
CA SER A 552 32.82 -18.21 5.42
C SER A 552 31.55 -17.41 5.16
N TYR A 553 30.72 -17.10 6.16
CA TYR A 553 29.41 -16.46 5.94
C TYR A 553 29.38 -15.01 6.38
N VAL A 554 28.49 -14.20 5.80
CA VAL A 554 28.22 -12.80 6.17
C VAL A 554 26.72 -12.58 6.21
N LEU A 555 26.25 -11.80 7.18
CA LEU A 555 24.84 -11.42 7.33
C LEU A 555 24.65 -9.93 7.00
N TYR A 556 23.78 -9.64 6.04
CA TYR A 556 23.24 -8.30 5.76
C TYR A 556 21.81 -8.20 6.31
N GLY A 557 21.52 -7.12 7.03
CA GLY A 557 20.27 -6.91 7.76
C GLY A 557 20.47 -6.79 9.28
N ASP A 558 19.38 -6.52 9.99
CA ASP A 558 19.41 -6.33 11.45
C ASP A 558 19.57 -7.69 12.18
N PRO A 559 20.69 -7.95 12.88
CA PRO A 559 20.94 -9.24 13.52
C PRO A 559 19.93 -9.58 14.63
N THR A 560 19.26 -8.59 15.20
CA THR A 560 18.33 -8.76 16.33
C THR A 560 16.97 -9.37 15.92
N ALA A 561 16.72 -9.49 14.61
CA ALA A 561 15.46 -9.99 14.09
C ALA A 561 15.24 -11.48 14.43
N ARG A 562 14.05 -11.80 14.96
CA ARG A 562 13.58 -13.16 15.21
C ARG A 562 12.53 -13.56 14.16
N TYR A 563 12.57 -14.81 13.74
CA TYR A 563 11.60 -15.37 12.78
C TYR A 563 10.58 -16.29 13.47
N PHE A 564 10.95 -16.86 14.60
CA PHE A 564 10.15 -17.80 15.38
C PHE A 564 10.02 -17.31 16.82
N THR A 565 8.87 -17.58 17.44
CA THR A 565 8.67 -17.45 18.89
C THR A 565 9.12 -18.74 19.56
N ALA A 566 9.90 -18.66 20.65
CA ALA A 566 10.40 -19.84 21.36
C ALA A 566 9.23 -20.79 21.73
N PRO A 567 9.38 -22.11 21.57
CA PRO A 567 8.35 -23.06 21.95
C PRO A 567 8.10 -22.97 23.46
N VAL A 568 6.82 -22.95 23.85
CA VAL A 568 6.42 -23.13 25.25
C VAL A 568 6.98 -24.48 25.69
N SER A 569 7.96 -24.47 26.60
CA SER A 569 8.43 -25.69 27.26
C SER A 569 7.21 -26.38 27.88
N ALA A 570 6.80 -27.49 27.26
CA ALA A 570 5.84 -28.39 27.88
C ALA A 570 6.48 -28.88 29.18
N ALA A 571 5.79 -28.66 30.30
CA ALA A 571 6.11 -29.35 31.54
C ALA A 571 6.16 -30.86 31.26
N PRO A 572 7.09 -31.61 31.89
CA PRO A 572 7.33 -33.00 31.54
C PRO A 572 6.08 -33.84 31.84
N ALA A 573 5.45 -34.37 30.79
CA ALA A 573 4.37 -35.33 30.93
C ALA A 573 4.94 -36.66 31.43
N ALA A 574 4.37 -37.16 32.53
CA ALA A 574 4.66 -38.46 33.10
C ALA A 574 4.39 -39.60 32.09
N PRO A 575 5.10 -40.75 32.21
CA PRO A 575 5.02 -41.81 31.21
C PRO A 575 3.70 -42.57 31.36
N VAL A 576 2.95 -42.69 30.26
CA VAL A 576 1.85 -43.65 30.16
C VAL A 576 2.21 -44.68 29.11
N SER A 577 2.54 -45.87 29.60
CA SER A 577 2.66 -47.11 28.86
C SER A 577 1.30 -47.61 28.36
N GLY A 578 1.27 -48.28 27.20
CA GLY A 578 0.28 -49.33 26.92
C GLY A 578 -0.48 -49.19 25.60
N ALA A 579 -0.28 -50.17 24.73
CA ALA A 579 -0.92 -50.34 23.43
C ALA A 579 -2.40 -50.80 23.50
N ALA A 580 -3.23 -50.43 22.51
CA ALA A 580 -4.35 -51.20 21.93
C ALA A 580 -5.03 -50.38 20.80
N VAL A 581 -4.87 -50.73 19.51
CA VAL A 581 -5.80 -51.51 18.65
C VAL A 581 -7.19 -50.86 18.42
N LEU A 582 -7.49 -50.60 17.14
CA LEU A 582 -8.74 -50.09 16.57
C LEU A 582 -10.01 -50.82 17.05
N ASP A 583 -11.13 -50.10 17.22
CA ASP A 583 -12.47 -50.69 17.12
C ASP A 583 -13.45 -49.81 16.32
N ARG A 584 -14.09 -50.46 15.34
CA ARG A 584 -14.92 -49.96 14.24
C ARG A 584 -16.40 -49.84 14.63
N LYS A 585 -16.73 -49.94 15.92
CA LYS A 585 -18.11 -50.08 16.45
C LYS A 585 -18.71 -48.85 17.14
N ARG A 586 -18.01 -47.72 17.23
CA ARG A 586 -18.55 -46.48 17.85
C ARG A 586 -19.05 -45.41 16.87
N LEU A 587 -18.95 -45.62 15.56
CA LEU A 587 -19.43 -44.66 14.56
C LEU A 587 -20.90 -44.87 14.12
N MET A 588 -21.62 -45.84 14.69
CA MET A 588 -22.96 -46.27 14.23
C MET A 588 -24.08 -46.00 15.24
N THR A 589 -23.96 -45.02 16.13
CA THR A 589 -24.99 -44.79 17.16
C THR A 589 -25.19 -43.32 17.49
N LEU A 590 -25.47 -42.50 16.48
CA LEU A 590 -26.05 -41.16 16.68
C LEU A 590 -26.79 -40.65 15.42
N LEU A 591 -27.49 -41.56 14.73
CA LEU A 591 -28.56 -41.24 13.79
C LEU A 591 -29.86 -41.85 14.31
N GLY A 592 -30.75 -41.01 14.84
CA GLY A 592 -32.10 -41.36 15.23
C GLY A 592 -33.09 -40.29 14.77
N GLY A 593 -34.01 -40.68 13.88
CA GLY A 593 -35.21 -39.95 13.43
C GLY A 593 -34.92 -38.89 12.35
N GLY A 594 -35.31 -39.02 11.08
CA GLY A 594 -36.65 -39.34 10.54
C GLY A 594 -37.39 -38.02 10.26
N ALA A 595 -37.95 -37.67 9.10
CA ALA A 595 -38.32 -38.27 7.81
C ALA A 595 -38.29 -37.13 6.76
N ALA A 596 -38.37 -37.25 5.42
CA ALA A 596 -38.90 -38.22 4.45
C ALA A 596 -38.11 -38.00 3.11
N VAL A 597 -37.63 -39.01 2.36
CA VAL A 597 -38.33 -40.03 1.52
C VAL A 597 -39.14 -39.36 0.39
N ALA A 598 -39.05 -39.67 -0.90
CA ALA A 598 -38.26 -40.55 -1.79
C ALA A 598 -38.63 -40.09 -3.24
N VAL A 599 -37.92 -40.45 -4.32
CA VAL A 599 -38.07 -41.72 -5.04
C VAL A 599 -36.83 -41.98 -5.91
N VAL A 600 -36.44 -43.26 -5.88
CA VAL A 600 -35.33 -43.94 -6.54
C VAL A 600 -35.76 -44.50 -7.91
N ALA A 601 -34.75 -44.80 -8.74
CA ALA A 601 -34.72 -45.66 -9.94
C ALA A 601 -34.97 -44.93 -11.28
N GLY A 602 -34.23 -45.22 -12.36
CA GLY A 602 -33.39 -46.37 -12.63
C GLY A 602 -32.56 -46.20 -13.91
N ALA A 603 -31.80 -47.26 -14.17
CA ALA A 603 -30.74 -47.40 -15.14
C ALA A 603 -31.17 -47.37 -16.63
N LEU A 604 -30.16 -47.29 -17.50
CA LEU A 604 -30.15 -47.46 -18.96
C LEU A 604 -30.91 -46.42 -19.79
N TYR A 605 -30.16 -45.62 -20.57
CA TYR A 605 -30.39 -45.58 -22.02
C TYR A 605 -29.08 -45.29 -22.76
N PHE A 606 -28.78 -46.19 -23.68
CA PHE A 606 -27.80 -46.06 -24.75
C PHE A 606 -28.09 -44.82 -25.62
N THR A 607 -27.02 -44.30 -26.22
CA THR A 607 -26.93 -43.50 -27.46
C THR A 607 -28.23 -43.20 -28.21
N VAL A 608 -28.58 -41.91 -28.34
CA VAL A 608 -28.74 -41.13 -29.60
C VAL A 608 -29.02 -39.67 -29.21
N GLY A 609 -28.31 -38.72 -29.85
CA GLY A 609 -28.90 -37.42 -30.17
C GLY A 609 -28.22 -36.20 -29.56
N GLY A 610 -27.17 -35.69 -30.25
CA GLY A 610 -26.55 -34.38 -30.00
C GLY A 610 -27.44 -33.14 -30.22
N ALA A 611 -28.78 -33.25 -30.09
CA ALA A 611 -29.73 -32.16 -30.27
C ALA A 611 -30.07 -31.42 -28.95
N GLY A 612 -30.23 -32.13 -27.83
CA GLY A 612 -30.65 -31.52 -26.54
C GLY A 612 -29.58 -30.66 -25.86
N GLY A 613 -28.30 -30.98 -26.04
CA GLY A 613 -27.20 -30.15 -25.55
C GLY A 613 -27.07 -28.84 -26.33
N LYS A 614 -27.39 -28.83 -27.62
CA LYS A 614 -27.32 -27.63 -28.47
C LYS A 614 -28.41 -26.61 -28.10
N THR A 615 -29.64 -27.08 -27.90
CA THR A 615 -30.78 -26.21 -27.54
C THR A 615 -30.61 -25.57 -26.16
N ARG A 616 -30.00 -26.27 -25.19
CA ARG A 616 -29.67 -25.70 -23.87
C ARG A 616 -28.58 -24.64 -23.94
N ILE A 617 -27.51 -24.87 -24.70
CA ILE A 617 -26.45 -23.86 -24.91
C ILE A 617 -27.03 -22.59 -25.57
N GLU A 618 -27.87 -22.71 -26.60
CA GLU A 618 -28.52 -21.57 -27.26
C GLU A 618 -29.51 -20.82 -26.34
N ALA A 619 -30.21 -21.54 -25.45
CA ALA A 619 -31.02 -20.90 -24.42
C ALA A 619 -30.14 -20.15 -23.39
N ALA A 620 -29.05 -20.76 -22.94
CA ALA A 620 -28.12 -20.18 -21.98
C ALA A 620 -27.51 -18.86 -22.48
N TYR A 621 -27.06 -18.81 -23.74
CA TYR A 621 -26.54 -17.58 -24.34
C TYR A 621 -27.61 -16.47 -24.48
N ARG A 622 -28.86 -16.81 -24.81
CA ARG A 622 -29.97 -15.83 -24.81
C ARG A 622 -30.28 -15.28 -23.41
N HIS A 623 -30.17 -16.11 -22.38
CA HIS A 623 -30.29 -15.66 -21.00
C HIS A 623 -29.12 -14.75 -20.60
N LEU A 624 -27.90 -15.09 -21.02
CA LEU A 624 -26.70 -14.28 -20.79
C LEU A 624 -26.78 -12.90 -21.46
N GLU A 625 -27.22 -12.84 -22.73
CA GLU A 625 -27.46 -11.59 -23.47
C GLU A 625 -28.55 -10.73 -22.82
N GLY A 626 -29.58 -11.36 -22.26
CA GLY A 626 -30.64 -10.70 -21.51
C GLY A 626 -30.28 -10.34 -20.06
N GLY A 627 -29.04 -10.56 -19.62
CA GLY A 627 -28.57 -10.27 -18.26
C GLY A 627 -29.12 -11.20 -17.17
N ARG A 628 -29.81 -12.28 -17.53
CA ARG A 628 -30.39 -13.27 -16.62
C ARG A 628 -29.36 -14.34 -16.25
N LEU A 629 -28.39 -13.97 -15.42
CA LEU A 629 -27.20 -14.77 -15.12
C LEU A 629 -27.51 -16.10 -14.42
N ALA A 630 -28.51 -16.14 -13.52
CA ALA A 630 -28.88 -17.33 -12.77
C ALA A 630 -29.55 -18.40 -13.67
N GLU A 631 -30.38 -17.97 -14.62
CA GLU A 631 -30.97 -18.80 -15.65
C GLU A 631 -29.90 -19.29 -16.64
N ALA A 632 -28.97 -18.41 -17.04
CA ALA A 632 -27.85 -18.78 -17.89
C ALA A 632 -26.96 -19.86 -17.25
N SER A 633 -26.61 -19.71 -15.96
CA SER A 633 -25.82 -20.71 -15.21
C SER A 633 -26.50 -22.08 -15.20
N ARG A 634 -27.80 -22.11 -14.88
CA ARG A 634 -28.58 -23.36 -14.83
C ARG A 634 -28.61 -24.08 -16.18
N GLU A 635 -28.82 -23.35 -17.28
CA GLU A 635 -28.84 -23.94 -18.62
C GLU A 635 -27.45 -24.45 -19.06
N PHE A 636 -26.37 -23.73 -18.72
CA PHE A 636 -25.00 -24.20 -18.98
C PHE A 636 -24.63 -25.43 -18.13
N GLU A 637 -24.92 -25.44 -16.82
CA GLU A 637 -24.74 -26.60 -15.93
C GLU A 637 -25.49 -27.83 -16.46
N GLY A 638 -26.74 -27.63 -16.89
CA GLY A 638 -27.56 -28.68 -17.51
C GLY A 638 -27.07 -29.17 -18.86
N ALA A 639 -26.11 -28.48 -19.50
CA ALA A 639 -25.50 -28.87 -20.76
C ALA A 639 -24.13 -29.55 -20.60
N VAL A 640 -23.53 -29.56 -19.40
CA VAL A 640 -22.18 -30.09 -19.15
C VAL A 640 -22.04 -31.55 -19.61
N SER A 641 -23.02 -32.41 -19.32
CA SER A 641 -22.96 -33.83 -19.71
C SER A 641 -23.02 -34.06 -21.21
N ALA A 642 -23.58 -33.14 -21.99
CA ALA A 642 -23.78 -33.28 -23.43
C ALA A 642 -22.74 -32.50 -24.27
N ARG A 643 -22.36 -31.30 -23.81
CA ARG A 643 -21.40 -30.39 -24.46
C ARG A 643 -20.51 -29.73 -23.42
N PRO A 644 -19.58 -30.47 -22.78
CA PRO A 644 -18.84 -30.01 -21.62
C PRO A 644 -17.94 -28.80 -21.93
N ALA A 645 -17.30 -28.76 -23.09
CA ALA A 645 -16.40 -27.66 -23.45
C ALA A 645 -17.15 -26.34 -23.67
N GLU A 646 -18.28 -26.36 -24.38
CA GLU A 646 -19.15 -25.19 -24.58
C GLU A 646 -19.84 -24.76 -23.27
N ALA A 647 -20.26 -25.72 -22.46
CA ALA A 647 -20.89 -25.44 -21.17
C ALA A 647 -19.92 -24.77 -20.19
N TYR A 648 -18.70 -25.28 -20.05
CA TYR A 648 -17.70 -24.68 -19.15
C TYR A 648 -17.20 -23.32 -19.66
N GLU A 649 -17.08 -23.11 -20.98
CA GLU A 649 -16.81 -21.77 -21.53
C GLU A 649 -17.94 -20.77 -21.19
N GLY A 650 -19.20 -21.20 -21.33
CA GLY A 650 -20.38 -20.42 -20.93
C GLY A 650 -20.42 -20.09 -19.44
N LEU A 651 -20.11 -21.07 -18.58
CA LEU A 651 -19.99 -20.85 -17.12
C LEU A 651 -18.84 -19.91 -16.76
N ALA A 652 -17.73 -19.97 -17.49
CA ALA A 652 -16.63 -19.03 -17.31
C ALA A 652 -17.04 -17.58 -17.66
N LEU A 653 -17.86 -17.40 -18.70
CA LEU A 653 -18.45 -16.10 -19.05
C LEU A 653 -19.46 -15.61 -18.00
N VAL A 654 -20.30 -16.51 -17.46
CA VAL A 654 -21.22 -16.18 -16.35
C VAL A 654 -20.42 -15.74 -15.12
N ALA A 655 -19.37 -16.46 -14.75
CA ALA A 655 -18.50 -16.14 -13.62
C ALA A 655 -17.81 -14.77 -13.80
N LEU A 656 -17.33 -14.44 -15.01
CA LEU A 656 -16.81 -13.09 -15.29
C LEU A 656 -17.86 -12.01 -15.10
N ARG A 657 -19.10 -12.23 -15.59
CA ARG A 657 -20.21 -11.28 -15.41
C ARG A 657 -20.63 -11.13 -13.95
N GLN A 658 -20.33 -12.12 -13.12
CA GLN A 658 -20.52 -12.09 -11.66
C GLN A 658 -19.30 -11.52 -10.91
N ASN A 659 -18.27 -11.06 -11.64
CA ASN A 659 -17.01 -10.57 -11.08
C ASN A 659 -16.21 -11.61 -10.27
N ASP A 660 -16.34 -12.89 -10.62
CA ASP A 660 -15.58 -13.99 -10.02
C ASP A 660 -14.48 -14.49 -11.01
N PRO A 661 -13.32 -13.80 -11.08
CA PRO A 661 -12.23 -14.22 -11.95
C PRO A 661 -11.63 -15.56 -11.53
N GLY A 662 -11.81 -15.99 -10.27
CA GLY A 662 -11.35 -17.29 -9.78
C GLY A 662 -12.18 -18.43 -10.34
N ALA A 663 -13.51 -18.33 -10.26
CA ALA A 663 -14.41 -19.28 -10.89
C ALA A 663 -14.26 -19.28 -12.42
N ALA A 664 -14.10 -18.12 -13.06
CA ALA A 664 -13.85 -18.03 -14.50
C ALA A 664 -12.56 -18.77 -14.90
N GLN A 665 -11.46 -18.59 -14.16
CA GLN A 665 -10.21 -19.32 -14.38
C GLN A 665 -10.37 -20.83 -14.15
N LYS A 666 -11.12 -21.21 -13.11
CA LYS A 666 -11.40 -22.62 -12.80
C LYS A 666 -12.17 -23.30 -13.94
N PHE A 667 -13.26 -22.69 -14.43
CA PHE A 667 -14.04 -23.23 -15.55
C PHE A 667 -13.22 -23.30 -16.83
N CYS A 668 -12.37 -22.30 -17.12
CA CYS A 668 -11.45 -22.42 -18.26
C CYS A 668 -10.37 -23.48 -18.08
N GLY A 669 -9.94 -23.76 -16.84
CA GLY A 669 -9.11 -24.91 -16.52
C GLY A 669 -9.79 -26.24 -16.85
N GLU A 670 -11.10 -26.36 -16.62
CA GLU A 670 -11.87 -27.55 -17.03
C GLU A 670 -11.93 -27.70 -18.55
N VAL A 671 -12.11 -26.60 -19.32
CA VAL A 671 -12.04 -26.64 -20.80
C VAL A 671 -10.66 -27.11 -21.27
N GLN A 672 -9.58 -26.67 -20.63
CA GLN A 672 -8.20 -27.08 -20.96
C GLN A 672 -7.96 -28.57 -20.65
N LYS A 673 -8.46 -29.08 -19.53
CA LYS A 673 -8.36 -30.52 -19.18
C LYS A 673 -9.05 -31.42 -20.19
N LEU A 674 -10.13 -30.93 -20.83
CA LEU A 674 -10.82 -31.63 -21.90
C LEU A 674 -10.03 -31.66 -23.22
N GLY A 675 -8.87 -30.98 -23.29
CA GLY A 675 -8.07 -30.86 -24.51
C GLY A 675 -8.73 -30.02 -25.60
N ALA A 676 -9.80 -29.30 -25.28
CA ALA A 676 -10.53 -28.47 -26.23
C ALA A 676 -9.84 -27.11 -26.39
N SER A 677 -9.33 -26.83 -27.59
CA SER A 677 -8.81 -25.50 -27.91
C SER A 677 -9.97 -24.55 -28.19
N ARG A 678 -10.27 -23.68 -27.22
CA ARG A 678 -11.33 -22.68 -27.34
C ARG A 678 -10.78 -21.27 -27.09
N PRO A 679 -10.64 -20.45 -28.15
CA PRO A 679 -10.15 -19.06 -28.02
C PRO A 679 -11.04 -18.18 -27.13
N GLY A 680 -12.33 -18.51 -26.99
CA GLY A 680 -13.24 -17.84 -26.06
C GLY A 680 -12.80 -17.96 -24.61
N CYS A 681 -12.34 -19.14 -24.17
CA CYS A 681 -11.79 -19.29 -22.82
C CYS A 681 -10.47 -18.55 -22.60
N VAL A 682 -9.63 -18.43 -23.64
CA VAL A 682 -8.38 -17.67 -23.55
C VAL A 682 -8.68 -16.17 -23.41
N LEU A 683 -9.72 -15.65 -24.09
CA LEU A 683 -10.23 -14.30 -23.84
C LEU A 683 -10.75 -14.14 -22.41
N VAL A 684 -11.55 -15.08 -21.92
CA VAL A 684 -12.11 -15.07 -20.57
C VAL A 684 -11.01 -15.09 -19.51
N GLN A 685 -9.96 -15.89 -19.72
CA GLN A 685 -8.77 -15.89 -18.88
C GLN A 685 -8.04 -14.54 -18.93
N GLY A 686 -7.86 -13.96 -20.13
CA GLY A 686 -7.29 -12.63 -20.30
C GLY A 686 -8.07 -11.57 -19.53
N ASP A 687 -9.40 -11.58 -19.63
CA ASP A 687 -10.30 -10.68 -18.90
C ASP A 687 -10.20 -10.89 -17.37
N ALA A 688 -10.18 -12.15 -16.90
CA ALA A 688 -9.98 -12.47 -15.48
C ALA A 688 -8.62 -11.99 -14.95
N ILE A 689 -7.56 -12.13 -15.74
CA ILE A 689 -6.19 -11.68 -15.41
C ILE A 689 -6.12 -10.14 -15.41
N ALA A 690 -6.76 -9.48 -16.37
CA ALA A 690 -6.87 -8.02 -16.41
C ALA A 690 -7.61 -7.49 -15.17
N MET A 691 -8.71 -8.15 -14.78
CA MET A 691 -9.45 -7.85 -13.55
C MET A 691 -8.61 -8.10 -12.30
N GLN A 692 -7.59 -8.96 -12.34
CA GLN A 692 -6.67 -9.19 -11.23
C GLN A 692 -5.53 -8.15 -11.17
N GLY A 693 -5.33 -7.34 -12.22
CA GLY A 693 -4.34 -6.27 -12.30
C GLY A 693 -3.05 -6.61 -13.05
N ASP A 694 -2.95 -7.81 -13.64
CA ASP A 694 -1.77 -8.25 -14.40
C ASP A 694 -1.97 -7.97 -15.90
N LEU A 695 -1.94 -6.68 -16.28
CA LEU A 695 -2.15 -6.23 -17.66
C LEU A 695 -1.17 -6.85 -18.67
N PRO A 696 0.13 -7.08 -18.36
CA PRO A 696 1.04 -7.76 -19.28
C PRO A 696 0.63 -9.20 -19.60
N LYS A 697 0.22 -9.99 -18.60
CA LYS A 697 -0.30 -11.35 -18.87
C LYS A 697 -1.63 -11.33 -19.59
N ALA A 698 -2.51 -10.38 -19.28
CA ALA A 698 -3.76 -10.21 -20.00
C ALA A 698 -3.51 -9.88 -21.48
N ALA A 699 -2.58 -8.96 -21.77
CA ALA A 699 -2.17 -8.62 -23.13
C ALA A 699 -1.63 -9.85 -23.88
N ALA A 700 -0.76 -10.65 -23.26
CA ALA A 700 -0.27 -11.89 -23.85
C ALA A 700 -1.40 -12.89 -24.16
N ALA A 701 -2.41 -12.99 -23.28
CA ALA A 701 -3.59 -13.82 -23.53
C ALA A 701 -4.38 -13.31 -24.75
N TYR A 702 -4.63 -12.00 -24.86
CA TYR A 702 -5.32 -11.42 -26.01
C TYR A 702 -4.51 -11.53 -27.31
N GLU A 703 -3.19 -11.37 -27.26
CA GLU A 703 -2.26 -11.59 -28.37
C GLU A 703 -2.33 -13.03 -28.88
N SER A 704 -2.41 -14.00 -27.97
CA SER A 704 -2.57 -15.39 -28.35
C SER A 704 -3.91 -15.65 -29.06
N VAL A 705 -4.99 -14.94 -28.71
CA VAL A 705 -6.30 -15.04 -29.39
C VAL A 705 -6.23 -14.51 -30.83
N VAL A 706 -5.53 -13.39 -31.06
CA VAL A 706 -5.40 -12.85 -32.43
C VAL A 706 -4.47 -13.68 -33.31
N ALA A 707 -3.51 -14.40 -32.71
CA ALA A 707 -2.60 -15.32 -33.37
C ALA A 707 -3.27 -16.62 -33.86
N TYR A 708 -4.51 -16.92 -33.46
CA TYR A 708 -5.26 -18.05 -34.02
C TYR A 708 -5.53 -17.82 -35.52
N ALA A 709 -4.84 -18.58 -36.36
CA ALA A 709 -4.98 -18.52 -37.82
C ALA A 709 -6.19 -19.35 -38.31
N GLY A 710 -6.99 -18.79 -39.22
CA GLY A 710 -7.86 -19.56 -40.11
C GLY A 710 -9.18 -20.14 -39.58
N LEU A 711 -9.57 -19.92 -38.32
CA LEU A 711 -10.84 -20.42 -37.78
C LEU A 711 -11.96 -19.35 -37.83
N PRO A 712 -13.11 -19.62 -38.47
CA PRO A 712 -14.28 -18.75 -38.37
C PRO A 712 -14.85 -18.78 -36.94
N GLY A 713 -15.26 -17.62 -36.41
CA GLY A 713 -15.83 -17.49 -35.06
C GLY A 713 -14.82 -17.17 -33.93
N VAL A 714 -13.54 -16.94 -34.25
CA VAL A 714 -12.57 -16.44 -33.26
C VAL A 714 -12.89 -14.98 -32.91
N PRO A 715 -13.00 -14.62 -31.62
CA PRO A 715 -13.38 -13.27 -31.17
C PRO A 715 -12.22 -12.25 -31.29
N LYS A 716 -11.63 -12.12 -32.50
CA LYS A 716 -10.48 -11.23 -32.78
C LYS A 716 -10.81 -9.76 -32.56
N SER A 717 -12.03 -9.33 -32.91
CA SER A 717 -12.47 -7.96 -32.67
C SER A 717 -12.43 -7.60 -31.17
N ILE A 718 -12.90 -8.51 -30.32
CA ILE A 718 -12.88 -8.34 -28.86
C ILE A 718 -11.44 -8.32 -28.36
N ALA A 719 -10.59 -9.25 -28.80
CA ALA A 719 -9.17 -9.29 -28.42
C ALA A 719 -8.41 -8.00 -28.78
N PHE A 720 -8.56 -7.51 -30.01
CA PHE A 720 -7.96 -6.24 -30.44
C PHE A 720 -8.53 -5.04 -29.67
N SER A 721 -9.82 -5.05 -29.32
CA SER A 721 -10.42 -3.99 -28.50
C SER A 721 -9.84 -3.99 -27.08
N ARG A 722 -9.62 -5.17 -26.49
CA ARG A 722 -8.99 -5.30 -25.16
C ARG A 722 -7.52 -4.82 -25.16
N LEU A 723 -6.76 -5.18 -26.19
CA LEU A 723 -5.40 -4.68 -26.40
C LEU A 723 -5.37 -3.15 -26.58
N GLY A 724 -6.31 -2.60 -27.36
CA GLY A 724 -6.43 -1.16 -27.54
C GLY A 724 -6.66 -0.41 -26.24
N ARG A 725 -7.49 -0.95 -25.34
CA ARG A 725 -7.73 -0.38 -24.00
C ARG A 725 -6.47 -0.40 -23.15
N ILE A 726 -5.74 -1.52 -23.11
CA ILE A 726 -4.47 -1.61 -22.37
C ILE A 726 -3.46 -0.58 -22.90
N SER A 727 -3.35 -0.42 -24.22
CA SER A 727 -2.46 0.58 -24.83
C SER A 727 -2.89 2.01 -24.52
N ALA A 728 -4.21 2.29 -24.52
CA ALA A 728 -4.75 3.62 -24.20
C ALA A 728 -4.46 4.02 -22.74
N GLU A 729 -4.56 3.08 -21.80
CA GLU A 729 -4.22 3.30 -20.40
C GLU A 729 -2.73 3.56 -20.18
N GLN A 730 -1.87 2.89 -20.93
CA GLN A 730 -0.42 3.09 -20.90
C GLN A 730 0.02 4.41 -21.58
N GLY A 731 -0.91 5.16 -22.19
CA GLY A 731 -0.63 6.37 -22.93
C GLY A 731 -0.08 6.13 -24.35
N HIS A 732 -0.03 4.88 -24.81
CA HIS A 732 0.41 4.49 -26.15
C HIS A 732 -0.71 4.71 -27.18
N THR A 733 -1.04 5.98 -27.41
CA THR A 733 -2.26 6.35 -28.14
C THR A 733 -2.30 5.86 -29.59
N ASP A 734 -1.16 5.87 -30.29
CA ASP A 734 -1.08 5.37 -31.67
C ASP A 734 -1.32 3.86 -31.76
N GLN A 735 -0.80 3.11 -30.78
CA GLN A 735 -1.01 1.66 -30.69
C GLN A 735 -2.47 1.34 -30.35
N ALA A 736 -3.08 2.12 -29.46
CA ALA A 736 -4.50 2.00 -29.13
C ALA A 736 -5.39 2.23 -30.35
N GLN A 737 -5.14 3.30 -31.11
CA GLN A 737 -5.86 3.60 -32.34
C GLN A 737 -5.68 2.48 -33.37
N ALA A 738 -4.45 1.99 -33.59
CA ALA A 738 -4.20 0.88 -34.52
C ALA A 738 -4.93 -0.41 -34.09
N ALA A 739 -4.99 -0.69 -32.80
CA ALA A 739 -5.70 -1.86 -32.26
C ALA A 739 -7.22 -1.74 -32.46
N TYR A 740 -7.83 -0.59 -32.17
CA TYR A 740 -9.25 -0.36 -32.41
C TYR A 740 -9.62 -0.41 -33.91
N GLN A 741 -8.75 0.07 -34.79
CA GLN A 741 -8.92 -0.10 -36.25
C GLN A 741 -8.90 -1.57 -36.66
N LYS A 742 -7.95 -2.36 -36.14
CA LYS A 742 -7.91 -3.82 -36.37
C LYS A 742 -9.14 -4.53 -35.81
N ALA A 743 -9.67 -4.07 -34.66
CA ALA A 743 -10.89 -4.59 -34.09
C ALA A 743 -12.10 -4.36 -35.02
N GLN A 744 -12.21 -3.16 -35.59
CA GLN A 744 -13.26 -2.83 -36.55
C GLN A 744 -13.10 -3.55 -37.90
N GLN A 745 -11.87 -3.78 -38.35
CA GLN A 745 -11.62 -4.60 -39.54
C GLN A 745 -12.02 -6.06 -39.33
N ALA A 746 -11.81 -6.58 -38.11
CA ALA A 746 -12.20 -7.93 -37.74
C ALA A 746 -13.72 -8.10 -37.56
N ASP A 747 -14.41 -7.05 -37.12
CA ASP A 747 -15.88 -6.98 -37.06
C ASP A 747 -16.36 -5.53 -37.31
N PRO A 748 -16.84 -5.23 -38.52
CA PRO A 748 -17.34 -3.90 -38.87
C PRO A 748 -18.53 -3.42 -38.03
N ASN A 749 -19.26 -4.33 -37.40
CA ASN A 749 -20.45 -4.03 -36.59
C ASN A 749 -20.15 -3.98 -35.08
N SER A 750 -18.87 -4.01 -34.68
CA SER A 750 -18.47 -3.97 -33.27
C SER A 750 -18.69 -2.58 -32.66
N ALA A 751 -19.86 -2.37 -32.06
CA ALA A 751 -20.23 -1.12 -31.41
C ALA A 751 -19.22 -0.69 -30.31
N GLU A 752 -18.69 -1.66 -29.57
CA GLU A 752 -17.71 -1.43 -28.50
C GLU A 752 -16.37 -0.89 -29.06
N ALA A 753 -15.85 -1.46 -30.15
CA ALA A 753 -14.60 -1.01 -30.76
C ALA A 753 -14.71 0.42 -31.29
N VAL A 754 -15.85 0.75 -31.92
CA VAL A 754 -16.13 2.08 -32.47
C VAL A 754 -16.33 3.09 -31.34
N ALA A 755 -17.05 2.73 -30.27
CA ALA A 755 -17.22 3.58 -29.09
C ALA A 755 -15.89 3.90 -28.41
N ASN A 756 -15.03 2.89 -28.21
CA ASN A 756 -13.71 3.06 -27.60
C ASN A 756 -12.80 3.97 -28.45
N MET A 757 -12.85 3.84 -29.79
CA MET A 757 -12.15 4.73 -30.71
C MET A 757 -12.64 6.19 -30.58
N GLY A 758 -13.96 6.38 -30.56
CA GLY A 758 -14.56 7.70 -30.39
C GLY A 758 -14.17 8.36 -29.06
N ALA A 759 -14.16 7.59 -27.97
CA ALA A 759 -13.70 8.04 -26.66
C ALA A 759 -12.22 8.44 -26.67
N LEU A 760 -11.36 7.66 -27.32
CA LEU A 760 -9.93 7.95 -27.45
C LEU A 760 -9.67 9.25 -28.23
N LEU A 761 -10.34 9.44 -29.37
CA LEU A 761 -10.24 10.66 -30.18
C LEU A 761 -10.71 11.89 -29.41
N ARG A 762 -11.79 11.74 -28.63
CA ARG A 762 -12.31 12.80 -27.76
C ARG A 762 -11.29 13.17 -26.68
N LYS A 763 -10.62 12.18 -26.06
CA LYS A 763 -9.54 12.39 -25.08
C LYS A 763 -8.32 13.10 -25.69
N GLN A 764 -8.07 12.95 -26.99
CA GLN A 764 -7.06 13.71 -27.74
C GLN A 764 -7.51 15.13 -28.13
N GLY A 765 -8.75 15.54 -27.82
CA GLY A 765 -9.32 16.83 -28.23
C GLY A 765 -9.77 16.89 -29.69
N ARG A 766 -9.78 15.76 -30.41
CA ARG A 766 -10.18 15.67 -31.83
C ARG A 766 -11.70 15.52 -31.95
N TYR A 767 -12.43 16.49 -31.43
CA TYR A 767 -13.88 16.43 -31.23
C TYR A 767 -14.70 16.22 -32.51
N ALA A 768 -14.29 16.81 -33.64
CA ALA A 768 -14.99 16.65 -34.92
C ALA A 768 -14.86 15.22 -35.49
N GLU A 769 -13.70 14.58 -35.32
CA GLU A 769 -13.51 13.18 -35.73
C GLU A 769 -14.18 12.24 -34.72
N ALA A 770 -14.11 12.57 -33.43
CA ALA A 770 -14.79 11.84 -32.38
C ALA A 770 -16.30 11.80 -32.59
N SER A 771 -16.95 12.92 -32.96
CA SER A 771 -18.40 12.95 -33.22
C SER A 771 -18.78 12.04 -34.38
N GLN A 772 -18.05 12.07 -35.50
CA GLN A 772 -18.30 11.18 -36.64
C GLN A 772 -18.16 9.70 -36.29
N VAL A 773 -17.17 9.35 -35.45
CA VAL A 773 -16.98 7.97 -34.99
C VAL A 773 -18.06 7.56 -33.99
N LEU A 774 -18.42 8.44 -33.07
CA LEU A 774 -19.46 8.19 -32.06
C LEU A 774 -20.87 8.14 -32.67
N GLU A 775 -21.16 8.86 -33.76
CA GLU A 775 -22.41 8.72 -34.53
C GLU A 775 -22.56 7.30 -35.08
N LYS A 776 -21.47 6.71 -35.59
CA LYS A 776 -21.45 5.32 -36.03
C LYS A 776 -21.67 4.35 -34.87
N ALA A 777 -21.03 4.59 -33.72
CA ALA A 777 -21.27 3.80 -32.51
C ALA A 777 -22.74 3.91 -32.04
N ALA A 778 -23.33 5.10 -32.09
CA ALA A 778 -24.72 5.35 -31.72
C ALA A 778 -25.70 4.66 -32.68
N ALA A 779 -25.39 4.59 -33.98
CA ALA A 779 -26.19 3.83 -34.94
C ALA A 779 -26.16 2.31 -34.65
N LEU A 780 -25.03 1.78 -34.20
CA LEU A 780 -24.87 0.37 -33.84
C LEU A 780 -25.43 0.04 -32.44
N SER A 781 -25.48 1.00 -31.52
CA SER A 781 -26.02 0.85 -30.17
C SER A 781 -26.78 2.09 -29.71
N PRO A 782 -28.02 2.30 -30.21
CA PRO A 782 -28.78 3.53 -29.98
C PRO A 782 -29.08 3.82 -28.52
N ASN A 783 -29.19 2.78 -27.69
CA ASN A 783 -29.58 2.87 -26.29
C ASN A 783 -28.39 2.92 -25.32
N ASP A 784 -27.14 3.01 -25.79
CA ASP A 784 -25.97 3.10 -24.90
C ASP A 784 -25.84 4.54 -24.33
N PRO A 785 -26.08 4.75 -23.02
CA PRO A 785 -26.07 6.10 -22.42
C PRO A 785 -24.69 6.76 -22.44
N MET A 786 -23.62 5.96 -22.43
CA MET A 786 -22.26 6.44 -22.49
C MET A 786 -22.00 7.03 -23.88
N VAL A 787 -22.30 6.27 -24.93
CA VAL A 787 -22.12 6.71 -26.32
C VAL A 787 -22.90 7.99 -26.60
N GLN A 788 -24.17 8.06 -26.19
CA GLN A 788 -25.00 9.26 -26.39
C GLN A 788 -24.44 10.49 -25.65
N THR A 789 -23.95 10.30 -24.42
CA THR A 789 -23.39 11.41 -23.63
C THR A 789 -22.07 11.90 -24.20
N LEU A 790 -21.17 10.98 -24.58
CA LEU A 790 -19.89 11.32 -25.20
C LEU A 790 -20.07 11.96 -26.59
N LEU A 791 -21.07 11.51 -27.36
CA LEU A 791 -21.42 12.10 -28.65
C LEU A 791 -21.91 13.54 -28.50
N LYS A 792 -22.80 13.78 -27.54
CA LYS A 792 -23.29 15.13 -27.23
C LYS A 792 -22.14 16.06 -26.83
N ASP A 793 -21.27 15.62 -25.92
CA ASP A 793 -20.06 16.37 -25.50
C ASP A 793 -19.15 16.68 -26.70
N ALA A 794 -18.94 15.72 -27.60
CA ALA A 794 -18.16 15.92 -28.81
C ALA A 794 -18.80 16.93 -29.78
N HIS A 795 -20.13 16.91 -29.94
CA HIS A 795 -20.85 17.92 -30.73
C HIS A 795 -20.80 19.30 -30.09
N ASP A 796 -21.00 19.42 -28.78
CA ASP A 796 -20.98 20.71 -28.07
C ASP A 796 -19.58 21.36 -28.18
N ALA A 797 -18.52 20.54 -28.09
CA ALA A 797 -17.14 20.98 -28.26
C ALA A 797 -16.80 21.31 -29.74
N ALA A 798 -17.27 20.51 -30.70
CA ALA A 798 -17.07 20.76 -32.13
C ALA A 798 -17.87 21.97 -32.64
N GLY A 799 -19.10 22.15 -32.17
CA GLY A 799 -19.96 23.30 -32.48
C GLY A 799 -19.44 24.62 -31.89
N SER A 800 -18.82 24.57 -30.71
CA SER A 800 -18.09 25.73 -30.15
C SER A 800 -16.91 26.18 -31.03
N SER A 801 -16.40 25.30 -31.91
CA SER A 801 -15.35 25.64 -32.89
C SER A 801 -15.90 26.27 -34.17
N GLN A 802 -17.21 26.13 -34.46
CA GLN A 802 -17.87 26.76 -35.60
C GLN A 802 -18.41 28.16 -35.29
N ASP A 803 -18.74 28.45 -34.02
CA ASP A 803 -19.15 29.77 -33.56
C ASP A 803 -17.92 30.69 -33.42
N ALA A 804 -17.48 31.26 -34.54
CA ALA A 804 -16.21 31.99 -34.65
C ALA A 804 -16.07 33.14 -33.63
N GLU A 805 -17.19 33.73 -33.19
CA GLU A 805 -17.20 34.83 -32.23
C GLU A 805 -17.03 34.33 -30.79
N LYS A 806 -17.71 33.23 -30.41
CA LYS A 806 -17.51 32.52 -29.13
C LYS A 806 -16.09 31.96 -29.05
N GLN A 807 -15.58 31.41 -30.15
CA GLN A 807 -14.24 30.84 -30.26
C GLN A 807 -13.15 31.91 -30.08
N LYS A 808 -13.26 33.07 -30.75
CA LYS A 808 -12.37 34.21 -30.53
C LYS A 808 -12.36 34.67 -29.08
N ARG A 809 -13.51 34.66 -28.41
CA ARG A 809 -13.64 35.04 -26.99
C ARG A 809 -12.95 34.04 -26.05
N VAL A 810 -13.11 32.74 -26.31
CA VAL A 810 -12.42 31.68 -25.57
C VAL A 810 -10.92 31.74 -25.79
N ASP A 811 -10.45 31.91 -27.03
CA ASP A 811 -9.03 31.94 -27.35
C ASP A 811 -8.33 33.19 -26.77
N ALA A 812 -9.01 34.35 -26.81
CA ALA A 812 -8.54 35.56 -26.14
C ALA A 812 -8.43 35.35 -24.61
N LEU A 813 -9.44 34.72 -24.00
CA LEU A 813 -9.44 34.40 -22.57
C LEU A 813 -8.31 33.42 -22.23
N VAL A 814 -8.13 32.34 -23.00
CA VAL A 814 -7.06 31.36 -22.78
C VAL A 814 -5.67 32.01 -22.89
N SER A 815 -5.45 32.88 -23.88
CA SER A 815 -4.19 33.60 -24.05
C SER A 815 -3.90 34.54 -22.87
N GLU A 816 -4.92 35.28 -22.40
CA GLU A 816 -4.82 36.14 -21.22
C GLU A 816 -4.48 35.32 -19.96
N LEU A 817 -5.19 34.22 -19.73
CA LEU A 817 -5.01 33.32 -18.59
C LEU A 817 -3.63 32.65 -18.61
N ALA A 818 -3.18 32.15 -19.77
CA ALA A 818 -1.86 31.57 -19.94
C ALA A 818 -0.75 32.61 -19.67
N GLY A 819 -0.96 33.86 -20.08
CA GLY A 819 -0.08 34.99 -19.75
C GLY A 819 0.01 35.23 -18.23
N LYS A 820 -1.13 35.29 -17.53
CA LYS A 820 -1.17 35.46 -16.06
C LYS A 820 -0.49 34.30 -15.33
N PHE A 821 -0.70 33.06 -15.81
CA PHE A 821 -0.03 31.87 -15.27
C PHE A 821 1.49 31.97 -15.36
N LYS A 822 2.02 32.34 -16.55
CA LYS A 822 3.47 32.49 -16.79
C LYS A 822 4.09 33.61 -15.96
N ARG A 823 3.35 34.69 -15.66
CA ARG A 823 3.82 35.83 -14.85
C ARG A 823 3.61 35.67 -13.34
N GLY A 824 2.88 34.65 -12.89
CA GLY A 824 2.58 34.44 -11.46
C GLY A 824 1.66 35.49 -10.86
N GLU A 825 0.84 36.17 -11.67
CA GLU A 825 -0.07 37.22 -11.23
C GLU A 825 -1.24 36.63 -10.44
N VAL A 826 -1.40 37.04 -9.17
CA VAL A 826 -2.55 36.69 -8.34
C VAL A 826 -3.67 37.69 -8.57
N VAL A 827 -4.84 37.23 -9.01
CA VAL A 827 -6.04 38.06 -9.14
C VAL A 827 -6.50 38.46 -7.73
N LYS A 828 -6.36 39.74 -7.36
CA LYS A 828 -6.90 40.26 -6.10
C LYS A 828 -8.43 40.44 -6.23
N PRO A 829 -9.22 40.08 -5.21
CA PRO A 829 -10.66 40.33 -5.22
C PRO A 829 -10.94 41.85 -5.31
N PRO A 830 -12.03 42.26 -5.98
CA PRO A 830 -12.37 43.68 -6.15
C PRO A 830 -12.56 44.36 -4.78
N ALA A 831 -11.93 45.52 -4.61
CA ALA A 831 -12.03 46.32 -3.39
C ALA A 831 -13.45 46.91 -3.23
N GLY A 832 -13.99 46.87 -2.01
CA GLY A 832 -15.29 47.49 -1.67
C GLY A 832 -16.48 46.53 -1.52
N ARG A 833 -16.26 45.21 -1.46
CA ARG A 833 -17.31 44.23 -1.18
C ARG A 833 -17.60 44.14 0.33
N ASP A 834 -18.87 44.04 0.71
CA ASP A 834 -19.23 43.89 2.13
C ASP A 834 -18.74 42.54 2.70
N ASP A 835 -18.55 42.49 4.01
CA ASP A 835 -17.93 41.38 4.75
C ASP A 835 -18.81 40.13 4.90
N TRP A 836 -20.06 40.18 4.46
CA TRP A 836 -21.05 39.11 4.67
C TRP A 836 -21.48 38.44 3.37
N THR A 837 -21.70 39.22 2.31
CA THR A 837 -22.31 38.73 1.07
C THR A 837 -21.40 37.75 0.32
N SER A 838 -22.02 36.66 -0.15
CA SER A 838 -21.31 35.58 -0.83
C SER A 838 -20.70 36.03 -2.16
N PRO A 839 -19.46 35.64 -2.47
CA PRO A 839 -18.89 35.80 -3.80
C PRO A 839 -19.44 34.75 -4.79
N PRO A 840 -19.29 34.97 -6.11
CA PRO A 840 -19.50 33.95 -7.12
C PRO A 840 -18.70 32.69 -6.79
N LEU A 841 -19.35 31.54 -6.87
CA LEU A 841 -18.73 30.25 -6.61
C LEU A 841 -18.51 29.56 -7.95
N THR A 842 -17.26 29.34 -8.31
CA THR A 842 -16.86 28.64 -9.55
C THR A 842 -16.20 27.32 -9.17
N LEU A 843 -16.64 26.24 -9.80
CA LEU A 843 -16.18 24.87 -9.57
C LEU A 843 -15.62 24.28 -10.86
N THR A 844 -14.49 23.60 -10.76
CA THR A 844 -13.92 22.83 -11.87
C THR A 844 -13.76 21.38 -11.43
N LEU A 845 -14.32 20.44 -12.18
CA LEU A 845 -14.05 19.01 -11.99
C LEU A 845 -12.89 18.60 -12.90
N LEU A 846 -11.78 18.20 -12.28
CA LEU A 846 -10.70 17.52 -12.99
C LEU A 846 -11.10 16.05 -13.21
N GLY A 847 -10.61 15.46 -14.29
CA GLY A 847 -10.93 14.07 -14.65
C GLY A 847 -10.61 13.09 -13.52
N LEU A 848 -11.39 12.01 -13.45
CA LEU A 848 -11.22 10.95 -12.46
C LEU A 848 -10.04 10.04 -12.85
N GLU A 849 -9.15 9.77 -11.90
CA GLU A 849 -8.05 8.82 -12.07
C GLU A 849 -8.46 7.39 -11.70
N SER A 850 -7.97 6.40 -12.43
CA SER A 850 -8.09 4.99 -12.01
C SER A 850 -6.99 4.60 -11.01
N ARG A 851 -7.37 3.91 -9.93
CA ARG A 851 -6.44 3.31 -8.95
C ARG A 851 -6.84 1.86 -8.66
N GLY A 852 -6.22 0.90 -9.35
CA GLY A 852 -6.41 -0.52 -9.06
C GLY A 852 -7.08 -1.30 -10.19
N ARG A 853 -7.89 -2.31 -9.84
CA ARG A 853 -8.45 -3.30 -10.77
C ARG A 853 -9.44 -2.66 -11.76
N MET A 854 -9.43 -3.14 -13.01
CA MET A 854 -10.19 -2.60 -14.15
C MET A 854 -11.52 -3.32 -14.39
N PRO A 855 -12.68 -2.64 -14.22
CA PRO A 855 -13.95 -3.12 -14.78
C PRO A 855 -14.46 -2.29 -15.98
N PHE A 856 -13.91 -1.11 -16.26
CA PHE A 856 -14.55 -0.11 -17.13
C PHE A 856 -14.09 -0.09 -18.60
N ARG A 857 -14.96 0.34 -19.51
CA ARG A 857 -14.68 0.57 -20.94
C ARG A 857 -13.90 1.87 -21.16
N GLU A 858 -13.26 2.02 -22.32
CA GLU A 858 -12.59 3.28 -22.67
C GLU A 858 -13.64 4.40 -22.74
N GLY A 859 -13.38 5.54 -22.07
CA GLY A 859 -14.33 6.66 -21.99
C GLY A 859 -15.35 6.58 -20.85
N GLU A 860 -15.38 5.51 -20.06
CA GLU A 860 -16.37 5.37 -18.99
C GLU A 860 -16.08 6.27 -17.77
N TYR A 861 -14.81 6.53 -17.47
CA TYR A 861 -14.41 7.54 -16.46
C TYR A 861 -14.79 8.96 -16.90
N ASP A 862 -14.68 9.24 -18.20
CA ASP A 862 -15.11 10.52 -18.76
C ASP A 862 -16.62 10.67 -18.69
N PHE A 863 -17.36 9.59 -18.99
CA PHE A 863 -18.80 9.54 -18.81
C PHE A 863 -19.21 9.79 -17.37
N LEU A 864 -18.56 9.13 -16.40
CA LEU A 864 -18.79 9.37 -14.97
C LEU A 864 -18.53 10.84 -14.59
N THR A 865 -17.42 11.42 -15.05
CA THR A 865 -17.06 12.81 -14.79
C THR A 865 -18.10 13.79 -15.37
N LEU A 866 -18.52 13.57 -16.62
CA LEU A 866 -19.54 14.38 -17.29
C LEU A 866 -20.89 14.29 -16.58
N LYS A 867 -21.28 13.09 -16.14
CA LYS A 867 -22.54 12.89 -15.41
C LYS A 867 -22.52 13.54 -14.04
N ILE A 868 -21.41 13.47 -13.31
CA ILE A 868 -21.26 14.20 -12.03
C ILE A 868 -21.38 15.70 -12.28
N GLY A 869 -20.72 16.24 -13.31
CA GLY A 869 -20.82 17.65 -13.69
C GLY A 869 -22.26 18.08 -14.00
N GLN A 870 -22.95 17.34 -14.88
CA GLN A 870 -24.35 17.58 -15.24
C GLN A 870 -25.30 17.50 -14.04
N ALA A 871 -25.08 16.54 -13.13
CA ALA A 871 -25.91 16.39 -11.94
C ALA A 871 -25.66 17.49 -10.88
N LEU A 872 -24.48 18.11 -10.87
CA LEU A 872 -24.18 19.25 -10.00
C LEU A 872 -24.81 20.55 -10.50
N GLU A 873 -25.00 20.68 -11.81
CA GLU A 873 -25.72 21.79 -12.43
C GLU A 873 -27.18 21.78 -11.95
N GLY A 874 -27.60 22.84 -11.26
CA GLY A 874 -28.94 22.97 -10.67
C GLY A 874 -29.07 22.45 -9.23
N GLN A 875 -28.11 21.66 -8.71
CA GLN A 875 -28.09 21.23 -7.30
C GLN A 875 -27.20 22.11 -6.42
N THR A 876 -26.32 22.92 -7.01
CA THR A 876 -25.44 23.85 -6.28
C THR A 876 -25.52 25.26 -6.87
N ARG A 877 -25.13 26.25 -6.07
CA ARG A 877 -24.92 27.63 -6.56
C ARG A 877 -23.59 27.80 -7.31
N ALA A 878 -22.80 26.74 -7.40
CA ALA A 878 -21.50 26.77 -8.06
C ALA A 878 -21.70 26.72 -9.58
N ARG A 879 -21.06 27.63 -10.31
CA ARG A 879 -20.98 27.58 -11.77
C ARG A 879 -19.84 26.66 -12.17
N LEU A 880 -20.12 25.67 -13.00
CA LEU A 880 -19.10 24.80 -13.55
C LEU A 880 -18.28 25.56 -14.60
N VAL A 881 -16.96 25.48 -14.52
CA VAL A 881 -16.08 26.00 -15.59
C VAL A 881 -16.17 25.05 -16.79
N GLU A 882 -16.42 25.60 -17.97
CA GLU A 882 -16.51 24.80 -19.21
C GLU A 882 -15.19 24.05 -19.48
N ARG A 883 -15.29 22.75 -19.82
CA ARG A 883 -14.14 21.85 -20.06
C ARG A 883 -13.27 22.30 -21.24
N ASN A 884 -13.87 22.90 -22.26
CA ASN A 884 -13.17 23.42 -23.44
C ASN A 884 -12.12 24.51 -23.12
N VAL A 885 -12.38 25.39 -22.14
CA VAL A 885 -11.45 26.45 -21.71
C VAL A 885 -10.26 25.82 -21.00
N MET A 886 -10.52 24.81 -20.16
CA MET A 886 -9.49 24.04 -19.46
C MET A 886 -8.57 23.30 -20.45
N ASP A 887 -9.16 22.52 -21.36
CA ASP A 887 -8.38 21.70 -22.30
C ASP A 887 -7.48 22.55 -23.19
N LYS A 888 -7.98 23.70 -23.68
CA LYS A 888 -7.19 24.65 -24.45
C LYS A 888 -6.09 25.33 -23.63
N LEU A 889 -6.39 25.68 -22.37
CA LEU A 889 -5.39 26.27 -21.48
C LEU A 889 -4.24 25.30 -21.20
N LEU A 890 -4.54 24.01 -20.99
CA LEU A 890 -3.53 22.98 -20.82
C LEU A 890 -2.67 22.81 -22.08
N ALA A 891 -3.30 22.80 -23.25
CA ALA A 891 -2.61 22.73 -24.54
C ALA A 891 -1.67 23.93 -24.75
N GLU A 892 -2.14 25.16 -24.48
CA GLU A 892 -1.35 26.39 -24.60
C GLU A 892 -0.18 26.45 -23.61
N LEU A 893 -0.37 25.91 -22.40
CA LEU A 893 0.66 25.80 -21.38
C LEU A 893 1.60 24.61 -21.59
N LYS A 894 1.35 23.76 -22.61
CA LYS A 894 2.06 22.50 -22.86
C LYS A 894 2.08 21.59 -21.63
N LEU A 895 1.00 21.61 -20.85
CA LEU A 895 0.80 20.77 -19.68
C LEU A 895 -0.05 19.56 -20.09
N SER A 896 0.40 18.36 -19.72
CA SER A 896 -0.41 17.16 -19.85
C SER A 896 -1.49 17.14 -18.76
N SER A 897 -2.57 16.39 -18.97
CA SER A 897 -3.57 16.14 -17.91
C SER A 897 -2.94 15.49 -16.66
N SER A 898 -1.82 14.78 -16.80
CA SER A 898 -1.03 14.24 -15.69
C SER A 898 -0.19 15.30 -14.93
N ALA A 899 0.06 16.48 -15.51
CA ALA A 899 0.69 17.58 -14.77
C ALA A 899 -0.25 18.17 -13.71
N LEU A 900 -1.56 17.93 -13.81
CA LEU A 900 -2.56 18.27 -12.79
C LEU A 900 -2.48 17.39 -11.53
N VAL A 901 -1.70 16.30 -11.58
CA VAL A 901 -1.39 15.45 -10.40
C VAL A 901 -0.57 16.22 -9.38
N ASP A 902 0.28 17.14 -9.86
CA ASP A 902 0.99 18.05 -8.98
C ASP A 902 -0.01 19.05 -8.39
N GLN A 903 -0.29 18.88 -7.10
CA GLN A 903 -1.22 19.73 -6.34
C GLN A 903 -0.89 21.21 -6.51
N ARG A 904 0.39 21.56 -6.66
CA ARG A 904 0.84 22.93 -6.87
C ARG A 904 0.45 23.46 -8.26
N THR A 905 0.62 22.67 -9.32
CA THR A 905 0.19 23.00 -10.68
C THR A 905 -1.33 23.12 -10.77
N ALA A 906 -2.09 22.20 -10.17
CA ALA A 906 -3.56 22.29 -10.13
C ALA A 906 -4.05 23.55 -9.39
N LEU A 907 -3.48 23.86 -8.22
CA LEU A 907 -3.80 25.08 -7.46
C LEU A 907 -3.45 26.35 -8.23
N GLN A 908 -2.30 26.38 -8.90
CA GLN A 908 -1.88 27.53 -9.71
C GLN A 908 -2.81 27.73 -10.91
N LEU A 909 -3.23 26.63 -11.56
CA LEU A 909 -4.16 26.67 -12.68
C LEU A 909 -5.56 27.15 -12.25
N GLY A 910 -6.07 26.68 -11.12
CA GLY A 910 -7.37 27.14 -10.61
C GLY A 910 -7.37 28.60 -10.16
N ARG A 911 -6.27 29.10 -9.57
CA ARG A 911 -6.08 30.53 -9.28
C ARG A 911 -6.11 31.39 -10.55
N VAL A 912 -5.53 30.88 -11.63
CA VAL A 912 -5.54 31.54 -12.95
C VAL A 912 -6.94 31.52 -13.56
N LEU A 913 -7.61 30.36 -13.56
CA LEU A 913 -8.98 30.19 -14.07
C LEU A 913 -10.03 30.95 -13.26
N SER A 914 -9.65 31.61 -12.16
CA SER A 914 -10.57 32.20 -11.19
C SER A 914 -11.60 31.17 -10.68
N ALA A 915 -11.25 29.88 -10.73
CA ALA A 915 -12.02 28.80 -10.16
C ALA A 915 -11.77 28.82 -8.65
N ARG A 916 -12.77 29.19 -7.87
CA ARG A 916 -12.64 29.20 -6.41
C ARG A 916 -12.46 27.78 -5.87
N LEU A 917 -13.04 26.78 -6.54
CA LEU A 917 -13.02 25.38 -6.15
C LEU A 917 -12.51 24.48 -7.28
N ILE A 918 -11.59 23.56 -6.94
CA ILE A 918 -11.12 22.49 -7.83
C ILE A 918 -11.50 21.15 -7.22
N THR A 919 -12.17 20.29 -7.97
CA THR A 919 -12.43 18.90 -7.58
C THR A 919 -11.43 17.98 -8.25
N VAL A 920 -10.66 17.24 -7.45
CA VAL A 920 -9.81 16.13 -7.90
C VAL A 920 -10.40 14.83 -7.41
N GLY A 921 -10.23 13.75 -8.15
CA GLY A 921 -10.79 12.48 -7.72
C GLY A 921 -10.15 11.25 -8.34
N SER A 922 -10.39 10.12 -7.69
CA SER A 922 -9.96 8.81 -8.14
C SER A 922 -11.08 7.79 -7.97
N VAL A 923 -11.13 6.83 -8.87
CA VAL A 923 -11.96 5.64 -8.81
C VAL A 923 -11.05 4.46 -8.49
N ALA A 924 -11.39 3.69 -7.46
CA ALA A 924 -10.66 2.49 -7.07
C ALA A 924 -11.55 1.26 -7.20
N GLY A 925 -11.08 0.23 -7.92
CA GLY A 925 -11.80 -1.03 -8.11
C GLY A 925 -11.41 -2.08 -7.07
N GLY A 926 -12.40 -2.65 -6.40
CA GLY A 926 -12.30 -3.83 -5.54
C GLY A 926 -13.01 -5.06 -6.14
N PRO A 927 -12.93 -6.24 -5.48
CA PRO A 927 -13.50 -7.48 -5.99
C PRO A 927 -15.03 -7.52 -6.04
N ASN A 928 -15.72 -6.73 -5.22
CA ASN A 928 -17.20 -6.73 -5.16
C ASN A 928 -17.80 -5.33 -5.26
N GLU A 929 -16.98 -4.29 -5.11
CA GLU A 929 -17.38 -2.89 -5.16
C GLU A 929 -16.29 -2.03 -5.78
N TRP A 930 -16.66 -0.83 -6.22
CA TRP A 930 -15.75 0.20 -6.70
C TRP A 930 -16.07 1.52 -6.00
N THR A 931 -15.04 2.26 -5.62
CA THR A 931 -15.17 3.47 -4.81
C THR A 931 -14.78 4.69 -5.61
N VAL A 932 -15.66 5.70 -5.64
CA VAL A 932 -15.36 7.04 -6.18
C VAL A 932 -14.99 7.94 -5.02
N THR A 933 -13.77 8.49 -5.05
CA THR A 933 -13.30 9.49 -4.10
C THR A 933 -13.12 10.83 -4.81
N LEU A 934 -13.82 11.88 -4.36
CA LEU A 934 -13.63 13.25 -4.78
C LEU A 934 -13.17 14.12 -3.62
N ARG A 935 -12.26 15.05 -3.87
CA ARG A 935 -11.83 16.10 -2.94
C ARG A 935 -11.96 17.45 -3.62
N VAL A 936 -12.65 18.37 -2.96
CA VAL A 936 -12.77 19.76 -3.40
C VAL A 936 -11.78 20.61 -2.63
N ILE A 937 -10.94 21.31 -3.37
CA ILE A 937 -9.87 22.16 -2.86
C ILE A 937 -10.23 23.61 -3.18
N GLU A 938 -10.24 24.47 -2.17
CA GLU A 938 -10.39 25.91 -2.38
C GLU A 938 -9.04 26.51 -2.81
N THR A 939 -9.01 27.23 -3.93
CA THR A 939 -7.75 27.65 -4.58
C THR A 939 -7.04 28.77 -3.84
N GLU A 940 -7.78 29.62 -3.13
CA GLU A 940 -7.22 30.71 -2.32
C GLU A 940 -6.46 30.15 -1.11
N THR A 941 -7.11 29.27 -0.34
CA THR A 941 -6.60 28.75 0.93
C THR A 941 -5.82 27.44 0.79
N SER A 942 -5.91 26.77 -0.36
CA SER A 942 -5.40 25.41 -0.60
C SER A 942 -5.97 24.35 0.37
N GLN A 943 -7.09 24.65 1.03
CA GLN A 943 -7.74 23.74 1.96
C GLN A 943 -8.73 22.82 1.24
N VAL A 944 -8.85 21.59 1.73
CA VAL A 944 -9.91 20.68 1.31
C VAL A 944 -11.20 21.08 2.01
N VAL A 945 -12.15 21.61 1.25
CA VAL A 945 -13.41 22.19 1.76
C VAL A 945 -14.60 21.24 1.66
N ALA A 946 -14.48 20.18 0.85
CA ALA A 946 -15.41 19.07 0.82
C ALA A 946 -14.69 17.80 0.34
N SER A 947 -15.14 16.63 0.81
CA SER A 947 -14.69 15.34 0.30
C SER A 947 -15.87 14.39 0.22
N VAL A 948 -15.92 13.61 -0.85
CA VAL A 948 -16.90 12.54 -1.09
C VAL A 948 -16.14 11.25 -1.28
N ALA A 949 -16.59 10.18 -0.65
CA ALA A 949 -16.11 8.83 -0.85
C ALA A 949 -17.34 7.92 -0.84
N GLN A 950 -17.69 7.36 -2.01
CA GLN A 950 -18.87 6.52 -2.19
C GLN A 950 -18.43 5.21 -2.80
N SER A 951 -18.82 4.09 -2.18
CA SER A 951 -18.62 2.74 -2.73
C SER A 951 -19.90 2.26 -3.39
N PHE A 952 -19.74 1.62 -4.54
CA PHE A 952 -20.82 1.08 -5.34
C PHE A 952 -20.57 -0.39 -5.62
N PRO A 953 -21.59 -1.25 -5.54
CA PRO A 953 -21.42 -2.63 -5.95
C PRO A 953 -21.12 -2.70 -7.46
N VAL A 954 -20.42 -3.74 -7.90
CA VAL A 954 -19.94 -3.85 -9.30
C VAL A 954 -21.07 -3.91 -10.33
N ASN A 955 -22.29 -4.29 -9.91
CA ASN A 955 -23.48 -4.29 -10.76
C ASN A 955 -24.17 -2.91 -10.88
N GLN A 956 -23.76 -1.92 -10.09
CA GLN A 956 -24.32 -0.57 -10.16
C GLN A 956 -23.89 0.12 -11.45
N THR A 957 -24.81 0.76 -12.16
CA THR A 957 -24.46 1.49 -13.38
C THR A 957 -23.70 2.77 -13.08
N THR A 958 -22.76 3.12 -13.95
CA THR A 958 -21.94 4.35 -13.85
C THR A 958 -22.82 5.62 -13.78
N ALA A 959 -23.98 5.63 -14.45
CA ALA A 959 -24.92 6.75 -14.39
C ALA A 959 -25.55 6.91 -12.99
N GLN A 960 -26.04 5.83 -12.39
CA GLN A 960 -26.63 5.88 -11.06
C GLN A 960 -25.59 6.26 -9.99
N ALA A 961 -24.36 5.76 -10.14
CA ALA A 961 -23.27 6.13 -9.24
C ALA A 961 -22.93 7.63 -9.34
N ALA A 962 -22.92 8.19 -10.55
CA ALA A 962 -22.71 9.62 -10.76
C ALA A 962 -23.72 10.49 -9.99
N ASP A 963 -25.01 10.12 -10.04
CA ASP A 963 -26.08 10.85 -9.34
C ASP A 963 -25.89 10.84 -7.81
N VAL A 964 -25.49 9.70 -7.25
CA VAL A 964 -25.22 9.56 -5.80
C VAL A 964 -24.02 10.42 -5.40
N VAL A 965 -22.92 10.35 -6.16
CA VAL A 965 -21.71 11.15 -5.89
C VAL A 965 -22.01 12.65 -6.00
N ALA A 966 -22.73 13.07 -7.05
CA ALA A 966 -23.10 14.46 -7.26
C ALA A 966 -24.00 15.00 -6.16
N LYS A 967 -24.99 14.22 -5.70
CA LYS A 967 -25.90 14.61 -4.63
C LYS A 967 -25.18 14.79 -3.29
N ASP A 968 -24.29 13.87 -2.92
CA ASP A 968 -23.48 13.99 -1.70
C ASP A 968 -22.56 15.22 -1.79
N LEU A 969 -21.91 15.41 -2.95
CA LEU A 969 -21.05 16.56 -3.19
C LEU A 969 -21.84 17.89 -3.11
N ALA A 970 -23.01 17.96 -3.74
CA ALA A 970 -23.86 19.14 -3.74
C ALA A 970 -24.31 19.50 -2.32
N THR A 971 -24.70 18.50 -1.53
CA THR A 971 -25.12 18.68 -0.13
C THR A 971 -23.99 19.27 0.70
N LYS A 972 -22.77 18.73 0.56
CA LYS A 972 -21.58 19.24 1.25
C LYS A 972 -21.22 20.66 0.80
N LEU A 973 -21.26 20.94 -0.50
CA LEU A 973 -20.97 22.28 -1.03
C LEU A 973 -21.99 23.33 -0.57
N ARG A 974 -23.29 23.00 -0.53
CA ARG A 974 -24.32 23.90 0.03
C ARG A 974 -24.09 24.17 1.51
N LYS A 975 -23.70 23.16 2.29
CA LYS A 975 -23.37 23.31 3.72
C LYS A 975 -22.13 24.17 3.96
N THR A 976 -21.08 23.98 3.15
CA THR A 976 -19.81 24.70 3.32
C THR A 976 -19.90 26.12 2.77
N PHE A 977 -20.61 26.32 1.66
CA PHE A 977 -20.74 27.61 0.97
C PHE A 977 -22.21 28.05 0.79
N PRO A 978 -22.99 28.19 1.88
CA PRO A 978 -24.38 28.62 1.79
C PRO A 978 -24.47 30.03 1.22
N LEU A 979 -25.54 30.33 0.48
CA LEU A 979 -25.76 31.68 -0.03
C LEU A 979 -25.97 32.66 1.15
N ARG A 980 -25.14 33.70 1.20
CA ARG A 980 -25.20 34.80 2.18
C ARG A 980 -25.47 36.10 1.46
N ALA A 981 -26.41 36.87 1.98
CA ALA A 981 -26.77 38.17 1.43
C ALA A 981 -27.10 39.16 2.55
N ARG A 982 -27.09 40.45 2.22
CA ARG A 982 -27.62 41.52 3.06
C ARG A 982 -28.91 42.05 2.46
N VAL A 983 -29.84 42.41 3.34
CA VAL A 983 -31.06 43.10 2.96
C VAL A 983 -30.73 44.57 2.67
N THR A 984 -30.99 45.02 1.45
CA THR A 984 -30.72 46.40 1.00
C THR A 984 -31.98 47.26 0.93
N GLY A 985 -33.15 46.64 0.90
CA GLY A 985 -34.46 47.29 0.88
C GLY A 985 -35.59 46.27 1.03
N GLY A 986 -36.83 46.72 1.03
CA GLY A 986 -37.99 45.84 1.21
C GLY A 986 -39.16 46.55 1.90
N GLY A 987 -40.39 46.09 1.63
CA GLY A 987 -41.64 46.61 2.19
C GLY A 987 -42.34 45.60 3.10
N ALA A 988 -43.62 45.83 3.41
CA ALA A 988 -44.43 44.89 4.20
C ALA A 988 -44.58 43.55 3.46
N GLY A 989 -43.81 42.54 3.89
CA GLY A 989 -43.86 41.18 3.34
C GLY A 989 -42.80 40.84 2.27
N GLU A 990 -41.90 41.77 1.92
CA GLU A 990 -40.87 41.54 0.90
C GLU A 990 -39.49 42.08 1.30
N ALA A 991 -38.42 41.40 0.88
CA ALA A 991 -37.03 41.79 1.08
C ALA A 991 -36.28 41.82 -0.25
N VAL A 992 -35.41 42.82 -0.43
CA VAL A 992 -34.46 42.93 -1.54
C VAL A 992 -33.07 42.60 -1.02
N LEU A 993 -32.38 41.69 -1.71
CA LEU A 993 -31.09 41.15 -1.31
C LEU A 993 -30.00 41.57 -2.31
N ASN A 994 -28.80 41.83 -1.81
CA ASN A 994 -27.63 42.20 -2.62
C ASN A 994 -26.92 41.01 -3.31
N VAL A 995 -27.68 39.98 -3.70
CA VAL A 995 -27.18 38.82 -4.45
C VAL A 995 -28.05 38.58 -5.67
N GLY A 996 -27.42 38.32 -6.82
CA GLY A 996 -28.11 38.02 -8.07
C GLY A 996 -27.71 36.66 -8.65
N THR A 997 -27.96 36.48 -9.94
CA THR A 997 -27.59 35.24 -10.66
C THR A 997 -26.07 34.98 -10.60
N GLY A 998 -25.24 36.02 -10.49
CA GLY A 998 -23.78 35.94 -10.41
C GLY A 998 -23.27 35.26 -9.13
N GLU A 999 -23.89 35.54 -7.99
CA GLU A 999 -23.58 34.95 -6.68
C GLU A 999 -24.27 33.59 -6.47
N GLY A 1000 -25.18 33.24 -7.38
CA GLY A 1000 -25.90 31.97 -7.43
C GLY A 1000 -27.24 31.99 -6.68
N ALA A 1001 -27.90 33.15 -6.63
CA ALA A 1001 -29.29 33.25 -6.22
C ALA A 1001 -30.22 32.67 -7.31
N ALA A 1002 -31.25 31.93 -6.89
CA ALA A 1002 -32.23 31.31 -7.77
C ALA A 1002 -33.65 31.44 -7.20
N VAL A 1003 -34.65 31.51 -8.08
CA VAL A 1003 -36.07 31.53 -7.68
C VAL A 1003 -36.43 30.23 -6.96
N GLY A 1004 -37.22 30.32 -5.89
CA GLY A 1004 -37.63 29.22 -5.02
C GLY A 1004 -36.67 28.90 -3.87
N GLN A 1005 -35.51 29.57 -3.80
CA GLN A 1005 -34.59 29.38 -2.67
C GLN A 1005 -35.17 29.97 -1.39
N LYS A 1006 -35.15 29.16 -0.31
CA LYS A 1006 -35.54 29.59 1.03
C LYS A 1006 -34.36 30.21 1.75
N ILE A 1007 -34.62 31.32 2.43
CA ILE A 1007 -33.60 32.14 3.08
C ILE A 1007 -34.12 32.59 4.44
N LEU A 1008 -33.21 32.62 5.39
CA LEU A 1008 -33.47 32.95 6.77
C LEU A 1008 -32.90 34.34 7.04
N ILE A 1009 -33.76 35.29 7.38
CA ILE A 1009 -33.38 36.67 7.65
C ILE A 1009 -33.26 36.84 9.16
N PHE A 1010 -32.11 37.33 9.61
CA PHE A 1010 -31.81 37.46 11.03
C PHE A 1010 -31.01 38.72 11.34
N ARG A 1011 -31.07 39.11 12.62
CA ARG A 1011 -30.21 40.12 13.22
C ARG A 1011 -29.14 39.42 14.06
N GLU A 1012 -27.90 39.90 13.98
CA GLU A 1012 -26.79 39.34 14.76
C GLU A 1012 -26.46 40.30 15.91
N GLY A 1013 -26.59 39.81 17.15
CA GLY A 1013 -26.32 40.58 18.37
C GLY A 1013 -24.85 40.52 18.79
N ALA A 1014 -24.46 41.36 19.75
CA ALA A 1014 -23.13 41.32 20.37
C ALA A 1014 -22.91 39.95 21.04
N GLY A 1015 -21.92 39.19 20.56
CA GLY A 1015 -21.66 37.80 20.98
C GLY A 1015 -22.10 36.71 20.00
N GLY A 1016 -22.58 37.06 18.80
CA GLY A 1016 -22.86 36.09 17.72
C GLY A 1016 -24.21 35.37 17.81
N GLN A 1017 -25.07 35.74 18.77
CA GLN A 1017 -26.45 35.24 18.82
C GLN A 1017 -27.26 35.78 17.63
N ARG A 1018 -27.99 34.88 16.95
CA ARG A 1018 -28.84 35.20 15.80
C ARG A 1018 -30.30 35.27 16.23
N GLU A 1019 -30.89 36.46 16.18
CA GLU A 1019 -32.33 36.66 16.31
C GLU A 1019 -32.98 36.51 14.93
N VAL A 1020 -33.75 35.43 14.73
CA VAL A 1020 -34.47 35.20 13.47
C VAL A 1020 -35.63 36.19 13.36
N ILE A 1021 -35.65 36.96 12.28
CA ILE A 1021 -36.66 37.99 11.97
C ILE A 1021 -37.80 37.39 11.12
N GLY A 1022 -37.46 36.48 10.21
CA GLY A 1022 -38.42 35.78 9.38
C GLY A 1022 -37.77 34.87 8.33
N GLU A 1023 -38.58 34.01 7.74
CA GLU A 1023 -38.20 33.18 6.60
C GLU A 1023 -38.77 33.77 5.32
N ALA A 1024 -37.98 33.78 4.26
CA ALA A 1024 -38.39 34.28 2.97
C ALA A 1024 -38.04 33.29 1.85
N GLU A 1025 -38.72 33.39 0.72
CA GLU A 1025 -38.47 32.62 -0.48
C GLU A 1025 -38.17 33.57 -1.64
N ILE A 1026 -37.07 33.35 -2.37
CA ILE A 1026 -36.70 34.18 -3.53
C ILE A 1026 -37.74 34.02 -4.64
N THR A 1027 -38.37 35.12 -5.05
CA THR A 1027 -39.40 35.14 -6.10
C THR A 1027 -38.89 35.69 -7.41
N GLU A 1028 -37.93 36.61 -7.38
CA GLU A 1028 -37.33 37.24 -8.58
C GLU A 1028 -35.81 37.36 -8.41
N VAL A 1029 -35.05 37.14 -9.49
CA VAL A 1029 -33.59 37.29 -9.50
C VAL A 1029 -33.18 38.09 -10.73
N THR A 1030 -32.33 39.10 -10.51
CA THR A 1030 -31.62 39.84 -11.56
C THR A 1030 -30.13 39.50 -11.51
N ASP A 1031 -29.31 40.09 -12.38
CA ASP A 1031 -27.86 39.83 -12.38
C ASP A 1031 -27.16 40.23 -11.07
N LYS A 1032 -27.69 41.21 -10.33
CA LYS A 1032 -27.03 41.79 -9.14
C LYS A 1032 -27.85 41.72 -7.85
N THR A 1033 -29.17 41.57 -7.94
CA THR A 1033 -30.06 41.57 -6.77
C THR A 1033 -31.17 40.55 -6.93
N SER A 1034 -31.79 40.17 -5.81
CA SER A 1034 -32.94 39.27 -5.77
C SER A 1034 -34.03 39.82 -4.86
N ARG A 1035 -35.28 39.49 -5.14
CA ARG A 1035 -36.43 39.77 -4.29
C ARG A 1035 -36.91 38.49 -3.64
N ALA A 1036 -37.24 38.56 -2.36
CA ALA A 1036 -37.72 37.45 -1.58
C ALA A 1036 -38.99 37.82 -0.82
N LYS A 1037 -39.99 36.94 -0.87
CA LYS A 1037 -41.28 37.10 -0.19
C LYS A 1037 -41.25 36.40 1.17
N LEU A 1038 -41.68 37.09 2.21
CA LEU A 1038 -41.73 36.57 3.58
C LEU A 1038 -42.87 35.55 3.78
N ALA A 1039 -42.63 34.56 4.62
CA ALA A 1039 -43.61 33.60 5.10
C ALA A 1039 -44.17 34.00 6.47
N GLY A 1040 -45.51 34.06 6.60
CA GLY A 1040 -46.22 34.30 7.87
C GLY A 1040 -46.19 35.75 8.39
N ASP A 1041 -46.55 35.93 9.67
CA ASP A 1041 -46.53 37.21 10.40
C ASP A 1041 -45.09 37.64 10.77
N ALA A 1042 -44.28 37.91 9.75
CA ALA A 1042 -42.87 38.29 9.93
C ALA A 1042 -42.73 39.72 10.48
N LYS A 1043 -41.74 39.94 11.36
CA LYS A 1043 -41.42 41.27 11.90
C LYS A 1043 -40.96 42.22 10.76
N PRO A 1044 -41.10 43.56 10.92
CA PRO A 1044 -40.69 44.52 9.89
C PRO A 1044 -39.22 44.36 9.50
N ILE A 1045 -38.97 44.24 8.19
CA ILE A 1045 -37.61 44.13 7.64
C ILE A 1045 -37.00 45.52 7.46
N THR A 1046 -35.81 45.71 8.02
CA THR A 1046 -35.01 46.93 7.86
C THR A 1046 -33.77 46.64 7.02
N PRO A 1047 -33.27 47.60 6.22
CA PRO A 1047 -31.97 47.48 5.57
C PRO A 1047 -30.84 47.18 6.57
N GLY A 1048 -29.85 46.40 6.13
CA GLY A 1048 -28.68 46.01 6.93
C GLY A 1048 -28.79 44.65 7.63
N LEU A 1049 -29.98 44.03 7.67
CA LEU A 1049 -30.18 42.67 8.16
C LEU A 1049 -29.41 41.64 7.31
N LYS A 1050 -29.00 40.54 7.94
CA LYS A 1050 -28.28 39.45 7.28
C LYS A 1050 -29.29 38.38 6.84
N ALA A 1051 -29.08 37.83 5.65
CA ALA A 1051 -29.81 36.70 5.10
C ALA A 1051 -28.84 35.53 4.84
N LEU A 1052 -29.30 34.31 5.12
CA LEU A 1052 -28.55 33.07 4.93
C LEU A 1052 -29.47 32.00 4.37
N GLU A 1053 -29.00 31.25 3.36
CA GLU A 1053 -29.72 30.11 2.78
C GLU A 1053 -30.19 29.13 3.87
N LYS A 1054 -31.48 28.79 3.82
CA LYS A 1054 -32.08 27.81 4.72
C LYS A 1054 -31.92 26.42 4.09
N MET A 1055 -31.15 25.56 4.75
CA MET A 1055 -30.88 24.19 4.31
C MET A 1055 -32.04 23.24 4.56
#